data_AF-A0A485LBI8-F1
#
_entry.id   AF-A0A485LBI8-F1
#
_cell.length_a   1.000
_cell.length_b   1.000
_cell.length_c   1.000
_cell.angle_alpha   90.00
_cell.angle_beta   90.00
_cell.angle_gamma   90.00
#
_symmetry.space_group_name_H-M   'P 1'
#
loop_
_entity.id
_entity.type
_entity.pdbx_description
1 polymer ?
#
loop_
_entity_poly.entity_id
_entity_poly.type
_entity_poly.pdbx_seq_one_letter_code
_entity_poly.pdbx_strand_id
1 'polypeptide(L)'
;MDRRGLRGSARVPPVILEDDVSSPRTLQRSASSSSSESTPLLKSNVQIEVSTSLKENQSKWKSLMEIDATDNTAQQMADDMDADIEALKFFDDSEFPRTRADLSRSISLSNVMYSPVNHVDTTVIDVDKYRVAAAFIEDGIHGRKIGYRIDAHALRLVQWFHSSWYRHLFNLIGLGCCLLAFFEDGQGAMPLWWVELFCILVFSADVWVRYDMSSDVTKHKFRKREPWATLRFYLLLVTFLDMALAWGGVGFAVPRYSRTFRPFLVIARRRNVRVVFASCIRALKDVAVILALIFCVVGFFGLTGFLLFADSSTMLGVPYFSTLGDALYNMLLLQSCLPTLPALMQPYYVDNQWTSLYFILFVLFTNFFLIKLTIAVSYRTYKRNTEKMLYKRLQKRKIALSKAFDLLADDPDDPIFPRTLSVDSWLKVCKYLKPNWTAEEAEVVFFSSDVNQTRVVDFTEFIQLASIFVNAKVSKRHRQSTFVQGIKVWQRRVRNVLLAQTTVFGYPVVYMEVFVGFLICLSVVQATQVNNYALTKVLNQRWRLVGVSLLSLFTVEIVLKLFAFGQEEFFNRPFCKLDIATAAVGWIFYTITSLDPEFPIVFYDMALAVRSLRVLKLLNLFPPFHNILWTMNRIMPLIGQLSLVILSVVYAFGILAQANYGPLLASFPSSLKASATPWYAHKEVFQLDTFGNCLVTLFEEAMLAGWNSIMDAAYLITKSPNTLIFFFTFRITMSNILLPIFVGFLVESFSSNQKPAEAEEALNNATTTVLPASTMEKRVNYKMSFQRRTSDVQSAMFDFSHQKAKANHATGLDQYERKVQELNLIVQAKNMELMQLRAQVLALQEAANVSAPNSTNVQPSDTSAGEVTPPLSTVSTPPSSTASTQK
;
A
#
# COMPACT_ATOMS: atom_id res chain seq x y z
N MET A 1 59.75 36.76 -35.65
CA MET A 1 60.06 38.16 -35.30
C MET A 1 60.10 38.29 -33.79
N ASP A 2 61.23 38.79 -33.28
CA ASP A 2 61.47 39.55 -32.05
C ASP A 2 60.75 39.33 -30.70
N ARG A 3 61.64 39.18 -29.70
CA ARG A 3 61.62 39.64 -28.29
C ARG A 3 60.94 38.74 -27.24
N ARG A 4 61.74 38.04 -26.40
CA ARG A 4 62.59 38.51 -25.24
C ARG A 4 61.70 38.96 -24.07
N GLY A 5 61.91 38.55 -22.82
CA GLY A 5 62.95 37.73 -22.16
C GLY A 5 62.70 37.74 -20.64
N LEU A 6 63.56 37.28 -19.72
CA LEU A 6 64.88 36.63 -19.80
C LEU A 6 65.31 36.15 -18.38
N ARG A 7 66.44 35.42 -18.29
CA ARG A 7 67.12 34.88 -17.08
C ARG A 7 66.49 33.58 -16.54
N GLY A 8 67.10 32.39 -16.61
CA GLY A 8 68.51 32.01 -16.88
C GLY A 8 69.23 31.68 -15.57
N SER A 9 70.16 30.71 -15.44
CA SER A 9 70.93 29.92 -16.43
C SER A 9 71.13 28.50 -15.85
N ALA A 10 71.06 27.39 -16.62
CA ALA A 10 72.20 26.68 -17.26
C ALA A 10 73.28 26.16 -16.27
N ARG A 11 73.87 24.95 -16.39
CA ARG A 11 73.70 23.84 -17.37
C ARG A 11 74.46 22.58 -16.87
N VAL A 12 74.07 21.40 -17.38
CA VAL A 12 74.88 20.15 -17.57
C VAL A 12 75.19 19.29 -16.31
N PRO A 13 74.97 17.95 -16.36
CA PRO A 13 75.26 16.97 -15.29
C PRO A 13 76.62 16.24 -15.56
N PRO A 14 77.08 15.20 -14.81
CA PRO A 14 76.55 13.81 -14.94
C PRO A 14 76.78 12.81 -13.74
N VAL A 15 76.38 11.54 -13.95
CA VAL A 15 76.82 10.25 -13.29
C VAL A 15 76.49 9.94 -11.81
N ILE A 16 75.51 9.04 -11.64
CA ILE A 16 75.44 7.77 -10.86
C ILE A 16 76.55 7.47 -9.81
N LEU A 17 76.13 7.10 -8.58
CA LEU A 17 76.64 5.94 -7.81
C LEU A 17 75.63 5.53 -6.70
N GLU A 18 75.80 4.33 -6.14
CA GLU A 18 74.77 3.54 -5.42
C GLU A 18 74.72 3.74 -3.87
N ASP A 19 73.91 2.90 -3.20
CA ASP A 19 73.91 2.51 -1.78
C ASP A 19 73.19 3.37 -0.70
N ASP A 20 71.86 3.24 -0.70
CA ASP A 20 71.02 2.44 0.24
C ASP A 20 71.13 2.55 1.81
N VAL A 21 69.99 2.21 2.46
CA VAL A 21 69.78 1.74 3.85
C VAL A 21 69.53 2.74 5.03
N SER A 22 68.34 2.58 5.62
CA SER A 22 67.95 2.76 7.07
C SER A 22 67.50 4.11 7.69
N SER A 23 66.18 4.37 7.61
CA SER A 23 65.21 4.46 8.75
C SER A 23 65.39 5.45 9.96
N PRO A 24 64.35 5.71 10.80
CA PRO A 24 62.98 6.15 10.49
C PRO A 24 62.40 7.23 11.47
N ARG A 25 61.13 7.65 11.24
CA ARG A 25 60.24 8.55 12.04
C ARG A 25 60.45 10.06 11.79
N THR A 26 59.43 10.93 11.75
CA THR A 26 58.14 10.95 12.51
C THR A 26 57.04 11.77 11.81
N LEU A 27 55.74 11.46 12.06
CA LEU A 27 54.53 12.35 11.97
C LEU A 27 54.10 12.84 10.55
N GLN A 28 52.82 13.05 10.17
CA GLN A 28 51.52 12.98 10.89
C GLN A 28 50.29 12.81 9.93
N ARG A 29 49.15 12.36 10.51
CA ARG A 29 47.73 12.67 10.16
C ARG A 29 46.93 11.91 9.06
N SER A 30 46.00 11.07 9.56
CA SER A 30 44.56 10.94 9.20
C SER A 30 44.08 10.68 7.76
N ALA A 31 43.40 9.53 7.56
CA ALA A 31 41.95 9.48 7.30
C ALA A 31 41.38 8.04 7.31
N SER A 32 40.16 7.89 7.85
CA SER A 32 39.18 6.80 7.71
C SER A 32 39.53 5.56 6.87
N SER A 33 39.56 4.39 7.52
CA SER A 33 39.23 3.10 6.89
C SER A 33 37.93 2.54 7.49
N SER A 34 36.96 2.24 6.63
CA SER A 34 35.73 1.55 7.00
C SER A 34 36.03 0.08 7.28
N SER A 35 36.08 -0.32 8.55
CA SER A 35 36.11 -1.74 8.92
C SER A 35 34.78 -2.39 8.52
N SER A 36 34.86 -3.39 7.64
CA SER A 36 33.74 -4.24 7.28
C SER A 36 33.20 -4.97 8.52
N GLU A 37 31.92 -4.81 8.84
CA GLU A 37 31.22 -5.69 9.79
C GLU A 37 31.31 -7.13 9.29
N SER A 38 32.13 -7.94 9.95
CA SER A 38 32.31 -9.36 9.64
C SER A 38 31.13 -10.16 10.19
N THR A 39 30.28 -10.68 9.30
CA THR A 39 29.29 -11.70 9.64
C THR A 39 29.97 -12.94 10.26
N PRO A 40 29.62 -13.36 11.49
CA PRO A 40 30.27 -14.50 12.12
C PRO A 40 29.80 -15.84 11.55
N LEU A 41 30.73 -16.50 10.86
CA LEU A 41 30.87 -17.94 10.64
C LEU A 41 29.64 -18.84 10.93
N LEU A 42 28.79 -19.04 9.92
CA LEU A 42 28.17 -20.36 9.70
C LEU A 42 29.27 -21.43 9.53
N LYS A 43 28.89 -22.73 9.52
CA LYS A 43 29.73 -23.84 9.01
C LYS A 43 30.58 -23.34 7.83
N SER A 44 31.90 -23.51 7.87
CA SER A 44 32.92 -22.80 7.05
C SER A 44 32.71 -22.75 5.53
N ASN A 45 31.77 -23.53 4.99
CA ASN A 45 31.40 -23.63 3.59
C ASN A 45 30.06 -22.97 3.23
N VAL A 46 29.39 -22.26 4.14
CA VAL A 46 28.04 -21.68 3.92
C VAL A 46 28.05 -20.18 4.13
N GLN A 47 27.64 -19.42 3.11
CA GLN A 47 27.47 -17.97 3.17
C GLN A 47 26.02 -17.62 2.82
N ILE A 48 25.36 -16.86 3.70
CA ILE A 48 24.00 -16.35 3.51
C ILE A 48 24.07 -14.89 3.03
N GLU A 49 23.63 -14.63 1.81
CA GLU A 49 23.38 -13.26 1.36
C GLU A 49 21.95 -12.85 1.74
N VAL A 50 21.84 -12.00 2.78
CA VAL A 50 20.58 -11.37 3.20
C VAL A 50 20.45 -10.01 2.51
N SER A 51 19.36 -9.80 1.76
CA SER A 51 19.13 -8.51 1.08
C SER A 51 18.94 -7.37 2.08
N THR A 52 19.50 -6.19 1.80
CA THR A 52 19.36 -4.99 2.64
C THR A 52 17.90 -4.61 2.87
N SER A 53 17.05 -4.80 1.85
CA SER A 53 15.59 -4.63 1.93
C SER A 53 14.88 -5.55 2.94
N LEU A 54 15.50 -6.69 3.31
CA LEU A 54 15.02 -7.56 4.39
C LEU A 54 15.46 -7.02 5.76
N LYS A 55 16.70 -6.54 5.88
CA LYS A 55 17.20 -5.88 7.11
C LYS A 55 16.40 -4.61 7.46
N GLU A 56 16.10 -3.76 6.46
CA GLU A 56 15.19 -2.61 6.61
C GLU A 56 13.79 -3.03 7.07
N ASN A 57 13.29 -4.16 6.57
CA ASN A 57 12.01 -4.69 6.98
C ASN A 57 12.10 -5.16 8.44
N GLN A 58 13.10 -5.98 8.80
CA GLN A 58 13.31 -6.49 10.16
C GLN A 58 13.41 -5.35 11.20
N SER A 59 14.18 -4.30 10.93
CA SER A 59 14.27 -3.13 11.82
C SER A 59 12.94 -2.37 11.94
N LYS A 60 12.20 -2.22 10.83
CA LYS A 60 10.83 -1.67 10.84
C LYS A 60 9.86 -2.57 11.61
N TRP A 61 9.95 -3.89 11.51
CA TRP A 61 9.11 -4.81 12.28
C TRP A 61 9.46 -4.81 13.77
N LYS A 62 10.74 -4.63 14.13
CA LYS A 62 11.21 -4.52 15.52
C LYS A 62 10.63 -3.30 16.23
N SER A 63 10.67 -2.12 15.63
CA SER A 63 10.08 -0.91 16.22
C SER A 63 8.54 -0.94 16.33
N LEU A 64 7.87 -1.81 15.57
CA LEU A 64 6.42 -2.00 15.63
C LEU A 64 5.97 -2.99 16.73
N MET A 65 6.89 -3.64 17.45
CA MET A 65 6.55 -4.53 18.57
C MET A 65 6.17 -3.75 19.84
N GLU A 66 6.64 -2.51 19.98
CA GLU A 66 6.32 -1.60 21.09
C GLU A 66 4.87 -1.09 21.05
N ILE A 67 4.13 -1.38 19.97
CA ILE A 67 2.70 -1.06 19.86
C ILE A 67 1.93 -1.78 20.96
N ASP A 68 1.25 -1.02 21.81
CA ASP A 68 0.30 -1.57 22.76
C ASP A 68 -0.87 -2.23 22.02
N ALA A 69 -1.23 -3.43 22.48
CA ALA A 69 -2.27 -4.27 21.94
C ALA A 69 -3.51 -4.34 22.85
N THR A 70 -3.48 -3.70 24.03
CA THR A 70 -4.60 -3.67 24.97
C THR A 70 -5.91 -3.21 24.31
N ASP A 71 -7.00 -3.83 24.77
CA ASP A 71 -8.39 -3.61 24.35
C ASP A 71 -8.64 -3.49 22.82
N ASN A 72 -8.49 -4.61 22.11
CA ASN A 72 -8.98 -4.70 20.74
C ASN A 72 -9.67 -6.04 20.43
N THR A 73 -10.57 -6.04 19.44
CA THR A 73 -11.40 -7.22 19.08
C THR A 73 -10.60 -8.46 18.68
N ALA A 74 -9.32 -8.35 18.31
CA ALA A 74 -8.49 -9.51 18.03
C ALA A 74 -7.80 -10.06 19.28
N GLN A 75 -7.55 -9.23 20.30
CA GLN A 75 -7.15 -9.69 21.64
C GLN A 75 -8.31 -10.48 22.23
N GLN A 76 -9.50 -9.88 22.29
CA GLN A 76 -10.75 -10.51 22.76
C GLN A 76 -11.20 -11.77 21.97
N MET A 77 -10.58 -12.09 20.83
CA MET A 77 -10.82 -13.36 20.12
C MET A 77 -9.69 -14.37 20.33
N ALA A 78 -8.50 -13.90 20.73
CA ALA A 78 -7.39 -14.73 21.17
C ALA A 78 -7.61 -15.21 22.60
N ASP A 79 -8.06 -14.32 23.49
CA ASP A 79 -8.35 -14.63 24.90
C ASP A 79 -9.44 -15.71 25.03
N ASP A 80 -10.44 -15.68 24.15
CA ASP A 80 -11.48 -16.72 24.04
C ASP A 80 -10.96 -18.12 23.69
N MET A 81 -9.72 -18.22 23.19
CA MET A 81 -9.07 -19.47 22.77
C MET A 81 -8.02 -19.94 23.78
N ASP A 82 -7.82 -19.22 24.89
CA ASP A 82 -6.72 -19.51 25.81
C ASP A 82 -6.92 -20.83 26.58
N ALA A 83 -8.15 -21.21 26.90
CA ALA A 83 -8.44 -22.52 27.50
C ALA A 83 -8.09 -23.70 26.56
N ASP A 84 -8.37 -23.56 25.25
CA ASP A 84 -7.99 -24.56 24.23
C ASP A 84 -6.46 -24.64 24.06
N ILE A 85 -5.77 -23.50 24.14
CA ILE A 85 -4.30 -23.40 24.06
C ILE A 85 -3.64 -23.97 25.32
N GLU A 86 -4.22 -23.73 26.49
CA GLU A 86 -3.75 -24.25 27.77
C GLU A 86 -3.87 -25.78 27.83
N ALA A 87 -5.01 -26.34 27.42
CA ALA A 87 -5.18 -27.79 27.28
C ALA A 87 -4.10 -28.42 26.39
N LEU A 88 -3.76 -27.79 25.25
CA LEU A 88 -2.71 -28.25 24.33
C LEU A 88 -1.28 -28.24 24.90
N LYS A 89 -1.02 -27.56 26.02
CA LYS A 89 0.29 -27.59 26.70
C LYS A 89 0.46 -28.85 27.54
N PHE A 90 -0.60 -29.32 28.19
CA PHE A 90 -0.56 -30.45 29.12
C PHE A 90 -0.47 -31.84 28.45
N PHE A 91 -0.74 -31.95 27.14
CA PHE A 91 -0.70 -33.23 26.42
C PHE A 91 0.71 -33.73 26.05
N ASP A 92 1.78 -32.98 26.33
CA ASP A 92 3.15 -33.32 25.90
C ASP A 92 3.92 -34.19 26.93
N ASP A 93 3.38 -34.38 28.14
CA ASP A 93 4.06 -35.11 29.24
C ASP A 93 3.86 -36.64 29.19
N SER A 94 3.00 -37.16 28.31
CA SER A 94 2.80 -38.61 28.12
C SER A 94 3.35 -39.11 26.78
N GLU A 95 4.49 -39.81 26.87
CA GLU A 95 5.09 -40.70 25.87
C GLU A 95 5.68 -40.10 24.57
N PHE A 96 7.01 -39.97 24.53
CA PHE A 96 7.79 -40.30 23.32
C PHE A 96 9.15 -40.95 23.67
N PRO A 97 9.51 -42.12 23.11
CA PRO A 97 10.75 -42.81 23.47
C PRO A 97 12.01 -42.06 23.04
N ARG A 98 12.91 -41.81 24.01
CA ARG A 98 14.24 -41.25 23.76
C ARG A 98 15.25 -42.36 23.44
N THR A 99 15.26 -42.88 22.21
CA THR A 99 16.47 -43.31 21.44
C THR A 99 16.13 -44.12 20.18
N ARG A 100 17.11 -44.27 19.29
CA ARG A 100 17.01 -44.98 18.00
C ARG A 100 17.01 -46.52 18.12
N ALA A 101 17.04 -47.08 19.34
CA ALA A 101 17.18 -48.51 19.59
C ALA A 101 15.85 -49.28 19.65
N ASP A 102 14.75 -48.61 20.02
CA ASP A 102 13.51 -49.28 20.42
C ASP A 102 12.58 -49.70 19.25
N LEU A 103 12.97 -49.45 18.00
CA LEU A 103 12.19 -49.84 16.82
C LEU A 103 12.14 -51.37 16.57
N SER A 104 12.69 -52.19 17.46
CA SER A 104 12.83 -53.64 17.31
C SER A 104 12.12 -54.48 18.39
N ARG A 105 11.41 -53.84 19.34
CA ARG A 105 10.72 -54.54 20.45
C ARG A 105 9.29 -54.04 20.67
N SER A 106 8.48 -54.08 19.61
CA SER A 106 7.03 -53.81 19.66
C SER A 106 6.18 -55.08 19.56
N ILE A 107 6.52 -56.12 20.34
CA ILE A 107 5.66 -57.29 20.56
C ILE A 107 5.71 -57.68 22.05
N SER A 108 4.53 -57.78 22.69
CA SER A 108 4.29 -57.96 24.14
C SER A 108 4.75 -56.75 24.99
N LEU A 109 3.96 -56.20 25.91
CA LEU A 109 3.07 -56.85 26.87
C LEU A 109 1.75 -56.10 27.10
N SER A 110 0.72 -56.83 27.51
CA SER A 110 -0.53 -56.33 28.09
C SER A 110 -0.45 -56.21 29.62
N ASN A 111 -1.27 -55.30 30.18
CA ASN A 111 -1.72 -55.21 31.60
C ASN A 111 -0.75 -54.68 32.68
N VAL A 112 -0.88 -53.38 33.01
CA VAL A 112 -0.88 -52.76 34.37
C VAL A 112 -1.68 -51.42 34.29
N MET A 113 -2.34 -50.84 35.31
CA MET A 113 -3.39 -51.36 36.23
C MET A 113 -4.12 -50.18 36.95
N TYR A 114 -5.35 -49.82 36.52
CA TYR A 114 -6.30 -48.88 37.18
C TYR A 114 -5.85 -47.39 37.30
N SER A 115 -6.74 -46.38 37.31
CA SER A 115 -8.07 -46.28 37.94
C SER A 115 -9.08 -45.38 37.19
N PRO A 116 -10.41 -45.59 37.31
CA PRO A 116 -11.42 -44.86 36.53
C PRO A 116 -12.13 -43.75 37.32
N VAL A 117 -12.12 -42.50 36.80
CA VAL A 117 -13.05 -41.44 37.24
C VAL A 117 -13.52 -40.61 36.04
N ASN A 118 -14.79 -40.77 35.67
CA ASN A 118 -15.64 -39.85 34.91
C ASN A 118 -14.99 -39.03 33.77
N HIS A 119 -14.78 -39.67 32.61
CA HIS A 119 -14.84 -38.94 31.34
C HIS A 119 -16.28 -38.51 31.07
N VAL A 120 -16.66 -37.32 31.55
CA VAL A 120 -17.74 -36.52 30.97
C VAL A 120 -17.27 -36.06 29.58
N ASP A 121 -18.17 -36.10 28.58
CA ASP A 121 -17.89 -35.91 27.15
C ASP A 121 -16.94 -34.75 26.82
N THR A 122 -15.63 -35.04 26.76
CA THR A 122 -14.59 -34.12 26.32
C THR A 122 -14.06 -34.58 24.97
N THR A 123 -14.55 -33.97 23.89
CA THR A 123 -14.12 -34.20 22.50
C THR A 123 -12.73 -33.61 22.23
N VAL A 124 -11.73 -34.01 23.01
CA VAL A 124 -10.45 -33.30 23.14
C VAL A 124 -9.44 -33.75 22.10
N ILE A 125 -9.37 -32.93 21.04
CA ILE A 125 -8.16 -32.43 20.39
C ILE A 125 -7.06 -33.47 20.07
N ASP A 126 -7.32 -34.32 19.06
CA ASP A 126 -6.29 -35.03 18.28
C ASP A 126 -5.58 -34.06 17.30
N VAL A 127 -4.82 -33.09 17.84
CA VAL A 127 -4.20 -32.02 17.04
C VAL A 127 -2.82 -31.60 17.57
N ASP A 128 -1.76 -31.85 16.79
CA ASP A 128 -0.40 -31.34 17.02
C ASP A 128 -0.37 -29.83 17.38
N LYS A 129 0.24 -29.48 18.52
CA LYS A 129 0.54 -28.07 18.89
C LYS A 129 1.29 -27.31 17.78
N TYR A 130 2.21 -28.00 17.09
CA TYR A 130 2.98 -27.44 15.96
C TYR A 130 2.12 -27.05 14.76
N ARG A 131 0.99 -27.73 14.53
CA ARG A 131 0.03 -27.40 13.45
C ARG A 131 -0.79 -26.15 13.78
N VAL A 132 -1.19 -26.02 15.04
CA VAL A 132 -1.91 -24.83 15.56
C VAL A 132 -0.98 -23.61 15.50
N ALA A 133 0.26 -23.73 15.98
CA ALA A 133 1.25 -22.67 15.92
C ALA A 133 1.56 -22.25 14.47
N ALA A 134 1.65 -23.19 13.53
CA ALA A 134 1.80 -22.89 12.10
C ALA A 134 0.63 -22.05 11.55
N ALA A 135 -0.62 -22.38 11.93
CA ALA A 135 -1.80 -21.59 11.53
C ALA A 135 -1.75 -20.16 12.11
N PHE A 136 -1.40 -20.00 13.39
CA PHE A 136 -1.23 -18.69 14.03
C PHE A 136 -0.11 -17.86 13.40
N ILE A 137 1.03 -18.47 13.02
CA ILE A 137 2.10 -17.79 12.28
C ILE A 137 1.62 -17.34 10.90
N GLU A 138 0.91 -18.20 10.16
CA GLU A 138 0.36 -17.85 8.85
C GLU A 138 -0.67 -16.70 8.96
N ASP A 139 -1.48 -16.71 10.00
CA ASP A 139 -2.45 -15.67 10.28
C ASP A 139 -1.79 -14.35 10.70
N GLY A 140 -0.74 -14.42 11.53
CA GLY A 140 0.11 -13.28 11.88
C GLY A 140 0.78 -12.66 10.65
N ILE A 141 1.40 -13.47 9.80
CA ILE A 141 2.00 -13.06 8.51
C ILE A 141 1.02 -12.28 7.62
N HIS A 142 -0.25 -12.69 7.59
CA HIS A 142 -1.29 -12.00 6.82
C HIS A 142 -1.99 -10.87 7.62
N GLY A 143 -1.75 -10.79 8.93
CA GLY A 143 -2.39 -9.91 9.91
C GLY A 143 -3.88 -10.21 10.09
N ARG A 144 -4.30 -11.47 9.98
CA ARG A 144 -5.70 -11.94 10.13
C ARG A 144 -6.12 -11.89 11.62
N LYS A 145 -7.37 -12.23 11.91
CA LYS A 145 -7.82 -12.44 13.29
C LYS A 145 -7.78 -13.95 13.56
N ILE A 146 -7.19 -14.36 14.68
CA ILE A 146 -7.48 -15.65 15.30
C ILE A 146 -8.85 -15.57 15.97
N GLY A 147 -9.61 -16.67 15.98
CA GLY A 147 -11.03 -16.69 16.36
C GLY A 147 -11.83 -17.84 15.72
N TYR A 148 -11.15 -18.94 15.43
CA TYR A 148 -11.69 -20.20 14.92
C TYR A 148 -11.48 -21.29 15.96
N ARG A 149 -12.23 -22.39 15.88
CA ARG A 149 -12.11 -23.51 16.82
C ARG A 149 -10.81 -24.30 16.58
N ILE A 150 -10.17 -24.83 17.63
CA ILE A 150 -8.87 -25.53 17.52
C ILE A 150 -9.04 -27.04 17.19
N ASP A 151 -9.83 -27.34 16.15
CA ASP A 151 -10.04 -28.72 15.69
C ASP A 151 -9.22 -29.03 14.43
N ALA A 152 -8.89 -30.31 14.24
CA ALA A 152 -8.38 -30.83 12.96
C ALA A 152 -9.30 -30.53 11.75
N HIS A 153 -10.62 -30.39 11.96
CA HIS A 153 -11.57 -30.01 10.91
C HIS A 153 -11.54 -28.50 10.64
N ALA A 154 -11.70 -27.67 11.68
CA ALA A 154 -11.70 -26.23 11.57
C ALA A 154 -10.37 -25.68 11.00
N LEU A 155 -9.22 -26.24 11.42
CA LEU A 155 -7.91 -25.88 10.86
C LEU A 155 -7.79 -26.21 9.36
N ARG A 156 -8.33 -27.35 8.91
CA ARG A 156 -8.41 -27.70 7.47
C ARG A 156 -9.29 -26.71 6.71
N LEU A 157 -10.45 -26.34 7.26
CA LEU A 157 -11.33 -25.33 6.66
C LEU A 157 -10.65 -23.96 6.58
N VAL A 158 -9.94 -23.52 7.61
CA VAL A 158 -9.18 -22.25 7.63
C VAL A 158 -8.10 -22.24 6.54
N GLN A 159 -7.31 -23.32 6.44
CA GLN A 159 -6.29 -23.48 5.40
C GLN A 159 -6.90 -23.45 3.99
N TRP A 160 -8.02 -24.17 3.78
CA TRP A 160 -8.71 -24.20 2.49
C TRP A 160 -9.32 -22.84 2.11
N PHE A 161 -10.04 -22.20 3.04
CA PHE A 161 -10.67 -20.89 2.89
C PHE A 161 -9.66 -19.76 2.62
N HIS A 162 -8.43 -19.88 3.11
CA HIS A 162 -7.35 -18.92 2.88
C HIS A 162 -6.42 -19.27 1.71
N SER A 163 -6.53 -20.47 1.14
CA SER A 163 -5.77 -20.90 -0.04
C SER A 163 -5.91 -19.93 -1.22
N SER A 164 -4.87 -19.85 -2.06
CA SER A 164 -4.90 -18.99 -3.25
C SER A 164 -6.00 -19.43 -4.23
N TRP A 165 -6.13 -20.74 -4.47
CA TRP A 165 -7.19 -21.34 -5.29
C TRP A 165 -8.58 -20.86 -4.87
N TYR A 166 -8.97 -21.05 -3.60
CA TYR A 166 -10.29 -20.67 -3.09
C TYR A 166 -10.54 -19.15 -3.18
N ARG A 167 -9.47 -18.34 -3.05
CA ARG A 167 -9.52 -16.88 -3.28
C ARG A 167 -9.65 -16.48 -4.75
N HIS A 168 -9.19 -17.30 -5.70
CA HIS A 168 -9.33 -17.08 -7.14
C HIS A 168 -10.68 -17.58 -7.69
N LEU A 169 -11.14 -18.76 -7.25
CA LEU A 169 -12.44 -19.36 -7.62
C LEU A 169 -13.59 -18.36 -7.43
N PHE A 170 -13.76 -17.84 -6.22
CA PHE A 170 -14.84 -16.90 -5.92
C PHE A 170 -14.60 -15.48 -6.45
N ASN A 171 -13.37 -15.16 -6.85
CA ASN A 171 -13.10 -13.96 -7.63
C ASN A 171 -13.68 -14.11 -9.04
N LEU A 172 -13.52 -15.30 -9.64
CA LEU A 172 -14.09 -15.64 -10.94
C LEU A 172 -15.63 -15.66 -10.87
N ILE A 173 -16.20 -16.34 -9.86
CA ILE A 173 -17.66 -16.40 -9.65
C ILE A 173 -18.23 -14.99 -9.39
N GLY A 174 -17.57 -14.18 -8.56
CA GLY A 174 -17.97 -12.81 -8.29
C GLY A 174 -17.90 -11.91 -9.52
N LEU A 175 -16.85 -12.06 -10.35
CA LEU A 175 -16.73 -11.35 -11.62
C LEU A 175 -17.81 -11.81 -12.61
N GLY A 176 -18.04 -13.12 -12.74
CA GLY A 176 -19.11 -13.69 -13.58
C GLY A 176 -20.49 -13.18 -13.17
N CYS A 177 -20.78 -13.14 -11.87
CA CYS A 177 -22.01 -12.56 -11.33
C CYS A 177 -22.17 -11.08 -11.73
N CYS A 178 -21.11 -10.27 -11.63
CA CYS A 178 -21.15 -8.89 -12.14
C CYS A 178 -21.35 -8.81 -13.66
N LEU A 179 -20.70 -9.71 -14.42
CA LEU A 179 -20.76 -9.77 -15.89
C LEU A 179 -22.14 -10.17 -16.42
N LEU A 180 -22.98 -10.87 -15.63
CA LEU A 180 -24.37 -11.18 -16.03
C LEU A 180 -25.16 -9.94 -16.43
N ALA A 181 -24.88 -8.76 -15.84
CA ALA A 181 -25.57 -7.52 -16.18
C ALA A 181 -25.37 -7.07 -17.64
N PHE A 182 -24.32 -7.53 -18.34
CA PHE A 182 -24.15 -7.27 -19.78
C PHE A 182 -25.07 -8.12 -20.68
N PHE A 183 -25.69 -9.17 -20.13
CA PHE A 183 -26.58 -10.09 -20.83
C PHE A 183 -28.03 -10.00 -20.31
N GLU A 184 -28.31 -9.07 -19.41
CA GLU A 184 -29.62 -8.89 -18.77
C GLU A 184 -30.25 -7.57 -19.20
N ASP A 185 -31.45 -7.65 -19.79
CA ASP A 185 -32.24 -6.46 -20.06
C ASP A 185 -32.83 -5.88 -18.76
N GLY A 186 -33.01 -4.56 -18.75
CA GLY A 186 -33.55 -3.81 -17.61
C GLY A 186 -35.02 -4.09 -17.30
N GLN A 187 -35.75 -4.81 -18.17
CA GLN A 187 -37.21 -4.97 -18.14
C GLN A 187 -37.68 -6.33 -17.59
N GLY A 188 -36.94 -6.93 -16.66
CA GLY A 188 -37.40 -8.10 -15.88
C GLY A 188 -37.24 -9.47 -16.55
N ALA A 189 -36.83 -9.54 -17.82
CA ALA A 189 -36.38 -10.81 -18.40
C ALA A 189 -35.23 -11.40 -17.57
N MET A 190 -35.26 -12.72 -17.33
CA MET A 190 -34.25 -13.44 -16.55
C MET A 190 -33.48 -14.46 -17.40
N PRO A 191 -32.77 -14.03 -18.46
CA PRO A 191 -31.80 -14.92 -19.09
C PRO A 191 -30.78 -15.35 -18.03
N LEU A 192 -30.40 -16.63 -18.03
CA LEU A 192 -29.39 -17.18 -17.13
C LEU A 192 -29.71 -17.12 -15.61
N TRP A 193 -30.99 -17.10 -15.22
CA TRP A 193 -31.41 -17.14 -13.79
C TRP A 193 -30.74 -18.26 -12.97
N TRP A 194 -30.49 -19.42 -13.59
CA TRP A 194 -29.82 -20.57 -12.99
C TRP A 194 -28.34 -20.28 -12.66
N VAL A 195 -27.67 -19.40 -13.41
CA VAL A 195 -26.30 -18.94 -13.10
C VAL A 195 -26.31 -18.05 -11.87
N GLU A 196 -27.30 -17.15 -11.75
CA GLU A 196 -27.44 -16.30 -10.57
C GLU A 196 -27.81 -17.11 -9.33
N LEU A 197 -28.72 -18.08 -9.44
CA LEU A 197 -29.03 -19.03 -8.36
C LEU A 197 -27.79 -19.83 -7.93
N PHE A 198 -27.01 -20.34 -8.88
CA PHE A 198 -25.73 -21.00 -8.59
C PHE A 198 -24.74 -20.07 -7.86
N CYS A 199 -24.62 -18.81 -8.29
CA CYS A 199 -23.81 -17.82 -7.59
C CYS A 199 -24.30 -17.60 -6.14
N ILE A 200 -25.62 -17.46 -5.93
CA ILE A 200 -26.20 -17.28 -4.59
C ILE A 200 -25.90 -18.49 -3.70
N LEU A 201 -26.10 -19.73 -4.19
CA LEU A 201 -25.80 -20.96 -3.46
C LEU A 201 -24.32 -21.05 -3.06
N VAL A 202 -23.40 -20.79 -4.00
CA VAL A 202 -21.96 -20.86 -3.74
C VAL A 202 -21.50 -19.75 -2.76
N PHE A 203 -22.02 -18.52 -2.87
CA PHE A 203 -21.75 -17.47 -1.89
C PHE A 203 -22.39 -17.74 -0.51
N SER A 204 -23.53 -18.44 -0.47
CA SER A 204 -24.15 -18.88 0.78
C SER A 204 -23.30 -19.93 1.49
N ALA A 205 -22.78 -20.91 0.74
CA ALA A 205 -21.81 -21.89 1.24
C ALA A 205 -20.54 -21.22 1.79
N ASP A 206 -20.05 -20.14 1.17
CA ASP A 206 -18.90 -19.39 1.68
C ASP A 206 -19.15 -18.63 3.00
N VAL A 207 -20.37 -18.13 3.19
CA VAL A 207 -20.79 -17.55 4.47
C VAL A 207 -20.92 -18.65 5.53
N TRP A 208 -21.48 -19.80 5.15
CA TRP A 208 -21.63 -20.97 6.03
C TRP A 208 -20.27 -21.52 6.48
N VAL A 209 -19.30 -21.77 5.58
CA VAL A 209 -17.94 -22.20 5.93
C VAL A 209 -17.26 -21.23 6.90
N ARG A 210 -17.44 -19.91 6.71
CA ARG A 210 -16.90 -18.89 7.63
C ARG A 210 -17.57 -18.95 9.02
N TYR A 211 -18.84 -19.33 9.09
CA TYR A 211 -19.58 -19.50 10.35
C TYR A 211 -19.20 -20.79 11.07
N ASP A 212 -19.17 -21.93 10.35
CA ASP A 212 -18.85 -23.25 10.90
C ASP A 212 -17.49 -23.27 11.60
N MET A 213 -16.44 -22.77 10.92
CA MET A 213 -15.09 -22.74 11.44
C MET A 213 -14.87 -21.71 12.56
N SER A 214 -15.83 -20.83 12.88
CA SER A 214 -15.70 -19.87 13.98
C SER A 214 -15.74 -20.56 15.34
N SER A 215 -14.99 -20.06 16.34
CA SER A 215 -15.14 -20.50 17.74
C SER A 215 -16.57 -20.22 18.24
N ASP A 216 -17.08 -21.01 19.18
CA ASP A 216 -18.50 -20.96 19.56
C ASP A 216 -18.89 -19.64 20.26
N VAL A 217 -17.97 -19.03 21.04
CA VAL A 217 -18.13 -17.65 21.54
C VAL A 217 -18.21 -16.65 20.38
N THR A 218 -17.45 -16.89 19.30
CA THR A 218 -17.52 -16.09 18.07
C THR A 218 -18.81 -16.34 17.29
N LYS A 219 -19.40 -17.54 17.30
CA LYS A 219 -20.72 -17.82 16.70
C LYS A 219 -21.84 -17.06 17.41
N HIS A 220 -21.90 -17.12 18.74
CA HIS A 220 -22.90 -16.34 19.51
C HIS A 220 -22.76 -14.82 19.29
N LYS A 221 -21.53 -14.31 19.10
CA LYS A 221 -21.24 -12.88 18.87
C LYS A 221 -21.00 -12.54 17.38
N PHE A 222 -21.37 -13.40 16.43
CA PHE A 222 -20.94 -13.33 15.02
C PHE A 222 -21.26 -12.00 14.34
N ARG A 223 -22.46 -11.44 14.58
CA ARG A 223 -22.87 -10.12 14.05
C ARG A 223 -21.92 -8.98 14.43
N LYS A 224 -21.45 -8.95 15.69
CA LYS A 224 -20.52 -7.91 16.18
C LYS A 224 -19.09 -8.20 15.73
N ARG A 225 -18.71 -9.48 15.68
CA ARG A 225 -17.33 -9.93 15.44
C ARG A 225 -16.95 -10.03 13.96
N GLU A 226 -17.88 -10.42 13.08
CA GLU A 226 -17.69 -10.52 11.63
C GLU A 226 -18.80 -9.76 10.86
N PRO A 227 -18.83 -8.42 10.96
CA PRO A 227 -19.87 -7.60 10.33
C PRO A 227 -19.91 -7.73 8.81
N TRP A 228 -18.76 -8.00 8.16
CA TRP A 228 -18.69 -8.22 6.71
C TRP A 228 -19.26 -9.57 6.26
N ALA A 229 -19.16 -10.61 7.10
CA ALA A 229 -19.81 -11.88 6.80
C ALA A 229 -21.33 -11.74 6.96
N THR A 230 -21.76 -11.01 8.00
CA THR A 230 -23.18 -10.73 8.27
C THR A 230 -23.79 -9.84 7.18
N LEU A 231 -23.07 -8.82 6.69
CA LEU A 231 -23.52 -8.01 5.55
C LEU A 231 -23.76 -8.88 4.31
N ARG A 232 -22.85 -9.81 3.97
CA ARG A 232 -23.04 -10.72 2.84
C ARG A 232 -24.26 -11.61 3.00
N PHE A 233 -24.52 -12.13 4.20
CA PHE A 233 -25.73 -12.89 4.49
C PHE A 233 -26.99 -12.09 4.15
N TYR A 234 -27.10 -10.85 4.63
CA TYR A 234 -28.24 -9.99 4.31
C TYR A 234 -28.32 -9.61 2.83
N LEU A 235 -27.19 -9.33 2.16
CA LEU A 235 -27.20 -9.08 0.71
C LEU A 235 -27.68 -10.30 -0.09
N LEU A 236 -27.22 -11.50 0.27
CA LEU A 236 -27.66 -12.76 -0.37
C LEU A 236 -29.15 -13.02 -0.13
N LEU A 237 -29.63 -12.79 1.10
CA LEU A 237 -31.05 -12.89 1.44
C LEU A 237 -31.90 -11.92 0.61
N VAL A 238 -31.48 -10.66 0.48
CA VAL A 238 -32.18 -9.66 -0.36
C VAL A 238 -32.17 -10.06 -1.83
N THR A 239 -31.04 -10.53 -2.39
CA THR A 239 -31.00 -10.99 -3.79
C THR A 239 -31.84 -12.25 -4.02
N PHE A 240 -31.94 -13.14 -3.02
CA PHE A 240 -32.79 -14.34 -3.09
C PHE A 240 -34.27 -13.98 -3.02
N LEU A 241 -34.67 -13.06 -2.14
CA LEU A 241 -36.05 -12.58 -2.05
C LEU A 241 -36.47 -11.82 -3.33
N ASP A 242 -35.62 -10.95 -3.88
CA ASP A 242 -35.87 -10.27 -5.15
C ASP A 242 -36.02 -11.26 -6.32
N MET A 243 -35.14 -12.27 -6.40
CA MET A 243 -35.24 -13.37 -7.37
C MET A 243 -36.58 -14.12 -7.24
N ALA A 244 -37.00 -14.46 -6.01
CA ALA A 244 -38.25 -15.17 -5.76
C ALA A 244 -39.49 -14.31 -6.09
N LEU A 245 -39.46 -13.00 -5.80
CA LEU A 245 -40.55 -12.07 -6.13
C LEU A 245 -40.65 -11.79 -7.64
N ALA A 246 -39.51 -11.69 -8.33
CA ALA A 246 -39.46 -11.59 -9.79
C ALA A 246 -40.02 -12.86 -10.45
N TRP A 247 -39.66 -14.05 -9.96
CA TRP A 247 -40.24 -15.31 -10.43
C TRP A 247 -41.74 -15.43 -10.14
N GLY A 248 -42.21 -14.86 -9.01
CA GLY A 248 -43.61 -14.73 -8.66
C GLY A 248 -44.40 -13.64 -9.43
N GLY A 249 -43.77 -12.95 -10.38
CA GLY A 249 -44.44 -11.95 -11.24
C GLY A 249 -44.88 -10.66 -10.53
N VAL A 250 -44.30 -10.34 -9.37
CA VAL A 250 -44.70 -9.16 -8.59
C VAL A 250 -44.21 -7.88 -9.26
N GLY A 251 -45.14 -7.01 -9.70
CA GLY A 251 -44.84 -5.83 -10.53
C GLY A 251 -43.74 -4.89 -10.01
N PHE A 252 -43.64 -4.69 -8.69
CA PHE A 252 -42.60 -3.86 -8.08
C PHE A 252 -41.19 -4.50 -8.10
N ALA A 253 -41.08 -5.81 -8.32
CA ALA A 253 -39.83 -6.55 -8.46
C ALA A 253 -39.36 -6.72 -9.92
N VAL A 254 -40.14 -6.23 -10.90
CA VAL A 254 -39.77 -6.23 -12.32
C VAL A 254 -38.49 -5.41 -12.58
N PRO A 255 -38.34 -4.17 -12.06
CA PRO A 255 -37.03 -3.51 -12.01
C PRO A 255 -36.17 -4.14 -10.91
N ARG A 256 -35.31 -5.08 -11.29
CA ARG A 256 -34.49 -5.89 -10.37
C ARG A 256 -33.36 -5.10 -9.69
N TYR A 257 -33.71 -4.24 -8.74
CA TYR A 257 -32.76 -3.40 -8.01
C TYR A 257 -31.73 -4.19 -7.19
N SER A 258 -31.98 -5.47 -6.88
CA SER A 258 -31.00 -6.31 -6.17
C SER A 258 -29.69 -6.53 -6.95
N ARG A 259 -29.72 -6.44 -8.29
CA ARG A 259 -28.54 -6.52 -9.18
C ARG A 259 -27.44 -5.52 -8.76
N THR A 260 -27.83 -4.36 -8.24
CA THR A 260 -26.97 -3.31 -7.66
C THR A 260 -25.99 -3.87 -6.61
N PHE A 261 -26.37 -4.90 -5.86
CA PHE A 261 -25.58 -5.45 -4.76
C PHE A 261 -24.47 -6.43 -5.19
N ARG A 262 -24.43 -6.89 -6.45
CA ARG A 262 -23.48 -7.90 -6.93
C ARG A 262 -21.99 -7.51 -6.71
N PRO A 263 -21.52 -6.28 -7.01
CA PRO A 263 -20.14 -5.88 -6.72
C PRO A 263 -19.81 -5.88 -5.22
N PHE A 264 -20.81 -5.59 -4.37
CA PHE A 264 -20.64 -5.54 -2.92
C PHE A 264 -20.37 -6.92 -2.32
N LEU A 265 -20.84 -8.01 -2.94
CA LEU A 265 -20.44 -9.38 -2.57
C LEU A 265 -18.94 -9.60 -2.76
N VAL A 266 -18.37 -9.10 -3.88
CA VAL A 266 -16.93 -9.17 -4.19
C VAL A 266 -16.12 -8.29 -3.24
N ILE A 267 -16.56 -7.03 -3.02
CA ILE A 267 -15.96 -6.12 -2.03
C ILE A 267 -15.95 -6.80 -0.66
N ALA A 268 -17.09 -7.28 -0.17
CA ALA A 268 -17.26 -7.86 1.15
C ALA A 268 -16.50 -9.18 1.34
N ARG A 269 -16.09 -9.87 0.28
CA ARG A 269 -15.13 -10.99 0.34
C ARG A 269 -13.68 -10.49 0.42
N ARG A 270 -13.26 -9.59 -0.47
CA ARG A 270 -11.84 -9.23 -0.67
C ARG A 270 -11.34 -8.28 0.42
N ARG A 271 -10.57 -8.81 1.37
CA ARG A 271 -10.03 -8.07 2.54
C ARG A 271 -9.50 -6.67 2.22
N ASN A 272 -8.59 -6.53 1.25
CA ASN A 272 -7.97 -5.23 0.97
C ASN A 272 -8.97 -4.23 0.37
N VAL A 273 -9.94 -4.72 -0.41
CA VAL A 273 -11.02 -3.89 -0.98
C VAL A 273 -11.99 -3.44 0.12
N ARG A 274 -12.42 -4.34 1.03
CA ARG A 274 -13.20 -3.96 2.24
C ARG A 274 -12.54 -2.84 3.02
N VAL A 275 -11.22 -2.96 3.22
CA VAL A 275 -10.36 -2.03 3.94
C VAL A 275 -10.45 -0.64 3.29
N VAL A 276 -10.23 -0.55 1.98
CA VAL A 276 -10.35 0.71 1.21
C VAL A 276 -11.78 1.26 1.23
N PHE A 277 -12.78 0.45 0.85
CA PHE A 277 -14.19 0.83 0.79
C PHE A 277 -14.72 1.36 2.14
N ALA A 278 -14.37 0.68 3.24
CA ALA A 278 -14.73 1.12 4.58
C ALA A 278 -14.05 2.44 4.99
N SER A 279 -12.85 2.74 4.46
CA SER A 279 -12.21 4.05 4.66
C SER A 279 -12.90 5.15 3.88
N CYS A 280 -13.36 4.87 2.64
CA CYS A 280 -14.15 5.82 1.85
C CYS A 280 -15.49 6.16 2.55
N ILE A 281 -16.25 5.16 3.02
CA ILE A 281 -17.50 5.39 3.78
C ILE A 281 -17.25 6.17 5.08
N ARG A 282 -16.13 5.93 5.78
CA ARG A 282 -15.77 6.71 6.97
C ARG A 282 -15.35 8.14 6.63
N ALA A 283 -14.73 8.37 5.46
CA ALA A 283 -14.39 9.71 4.99
C ALA A 283 -15.63 10.53 4.59
N LEU A 284 -16.66 9.88 4.04
CA LEU A 284 -17.92 10.53 3.67
C LEU A 284 -18.56 11.32 4.82
N LYS A 285 -18.43 10.88 6.07
CA LYS A 285 -19.00 11.58 7.24
C LYS A 285 -18.38 12.96 7.46
N ASP A 286 -17.06 13.08 7.35
CA ASP A 286 -16.35 14.35 7.52
C ASP A 286 -16.58 15.26 6.30
N VAL A 287 -16.71 14.65 5.10
CA VAL A 287 -17.01 15.36 3.85
C VAL A 287 -18.45 15.90 3.82
N ALA A 288 -19.41 15.20 4.45
CA ALA A 288 -20.81 15.64 4.51
C ALA A 288 -20.98 17.03 5.15
N VAL A 289 -20.13 17.40 6.11
CA VAL A 289 -20.12 18.74 6.71
C VAL A 289 -19.76 19.83 5.69
N ILE A 290 -18.82 19.54 4.78
CA ILE A 290 -18.39 20.48 3.73
C ILE A 290 -19.41 20.51 2.59
N LEU A 291 -20.03 19.37 2.27
CA LEU A 291 -21.16 19.34 1.34
C LEU A 291 -22.34 20.17 1.87
N ALA A 292 -22.65 20.07 3.17
CA ALA A 292 -23.65 20.94 3.80
C ALA A 292 -23.27 22.43 3.70
N LEU A 293 -22.00 22.79 3.93
CA LEU A 293 -21.51 24.16 3.70
C LEU A 293 -21.67 24.61 2.24
N ILE A 294 -21.37 23.74 1.26
CA ILE A 294 -21.61 24.01 -0.17
C ILE A 294 -23.09 24.25 -0.43
N PHE A 295 -23.99 23.43 0.11
CA PHE A 295 -25.44 23.63 -0.05
C PHE A 295 -25.93 24.93 0.61
N CYS A 296 -25.43 25.30 1.79
CA CYS A 296 -25.74 26.59 2.42
C CYS A 296 -25.29 27.79 1.56
N VAL A 297 -24.11 27.68 0.94
CA VAL A 297 -23.54 28.74 0.11
C VAL A 297 -24.26 28.85 -1.24
N VAL A 298 -24.55 27.72 -1.88
CA VAL A 298 -25.40 27.67 -3.08
C VAL A 298 -26.81 28.19 -2.78
N GLY A 299 -27.35 27.88 -1.59
CA GLY A 299 -28.62 28.43 -1.10
C GLY A 299 -28.60 29.95 -0.93
N PHE A 300 -27.55 30.48 -0.28
CA PHE A 300 -27.35 31.92 -0.12
C PHE A 300 -27.23 32.63 -1.46
N PHE A 301 -26.32 32.19 -2.34
CA PHE A 301 -26.16 32.80 -3.65
C PHE A 301 -27.41 32.62 -4.52
N GLY A 302 -28.11 31.48 -4.47
CA GLY A 302 -29.39 31.30 -5.17
C GLY A 302 -30.47 32.29 -4.71
N LEU A 303 -30.60 32.52 -3.41
CA LEU A 303 -31.50 33.55 -2.87
C LEU A 303 -31.07 34.97 -3.30
N THR A 304 -29.78 35.29 -3.21
CA THR A 304 -29.25 36.59 -3.66
C THR A 304 -29.45 36.79 -5.17
N GLY A 305 -29.22 35.76 -5.99
CA GLY A 305 -29.42 35.81 -7.44
C GLY A 305 -30.90 35.98 -7.81
N PHE A 306 -31.82 35.31 -7.10
CA PHE A 306 -33.25 35.56 -7.24
C PHE A 306 -33.59 37.03 -6.91
N LEU A 307 -33.12 37.56 -5.78
CA LEU A 307 -33.38 38.94 -5.37
C LEU A 307 -32.75 39.99 -6.28
N LEU A 308 -31.63 39.69 -6.94
CA LEU A 308 -30.95 40.61 -7.87
C LEU A 308 -31.48 40.54 -9.31
N PHE A 309 -31.96 39.37 -9.76
CA PHE A 309 -32.20 39.12 -11.18
C PHE A 309 -33.61 38.62 -11.52
N ALA A 310 -34.54 38.45 -10.55
CA ALA A 310 -35.90 38.00 -10.86
C ALA A 310 -36.62 38.93 -11.86
N ASP A 311 -36.64 40.24 -11.57
CA ASP A 311 -37.28 41.22 -12.43
C ASP A 311 -36.61 41.26 -13.82
N SER A 312 -35.27 41.37 -13.87
CA SER A 312 -34.51 41.30 -15.11
C SER A 312 -34.77 40.01 -15.90
N SER A 313 -34.94 38.86 -15.23
CA SER A 313 -35.26 37.58 -15.87
C SER A 313 -36.61 37.63 -16.59
N THR A 314 -37.62 38.20 -15.93
CA THR A 314 -38.96 38.36 -16.55
C THR A 314 -38.95 39.36 -17.71
N MET A 315 -38.19 40.45 -17.60
CA MET A 315 -38.05 41.45 -18.67
C MET A 315 -37.27 40.93 -19.89
N LEU A 316 -36.19 40.17 -19.65
CA LEU A 316 -35.36 39.54 -20.69
C LEU A 316 -35.97 38.26 -21.27
N GLY A 317 -37.07 37.75 -20.69
CA GLY A 317 -37.73 36.51 -21.13
C GLY A 317 -36.91 35.24 -20.88
N VAL A 318 -36.00 35.25 -19.91
CA VAL A 318 -35.10 34.11 -19.61
C VAL A 318 -35.48 33.42 -18.29
N PRO A 319 -35.51 32.07 -18.21
CA PRO A 319 -36.03 31.34 -17.06
C PRO A 319 -34.99 31.08 -15.95
N TYR A 320 -33.87 31.82 -15.91
CA TYR A 320 -32.73 31.41 -15.06
C TYR A 320 -32.88 31.80 -13.58
N PHE A 321 -33.40 33.00 -13.29
CA PHE A 321 -33.68 33.48 -11.92
C PHE A 321 -35.14 33.92 -11.75
N SER A 322 -36.04 33.49 -12.64
CA SER A 322 -37.48 33.80 -12.63
C SER A 322 -38.19 33.36 -11.34
N THR A 323 -37.78 32.23 -10.77
CA THR A 323 -38.26 31.74 -9.47
C THR A 323 -37.08 31.40 -8.56
N LEU A 324 -37.34 31.35 -7.25
CA LEU A 324 -36.35 30.87 -6.29
C LEU A 324 -35.89 29.44 -6.58
N GLY A 325 -36.78 28.59 -7.12
CA GLY A 325 -36.44 27.23 -7.54
C GLY A 325 -35.44 27.21 -8.69
N ASP A 326 -35.69 28.02 -9.74
CA ASP A 326 -34.79 28.17 -10.89
C ASP A 326 -33.42 28.72 -10.46
N ALA A 327 -33.41 29.74 -9.60
CA ALA A 327 -32.19 30.35 -9.08
C ALA A 327 -31.33 29.35 -8.29
N LEU A 328 -31.95 28.56 -7.39
CA LEU A 328 -31.27 27.51 -6.62
C LEU A 328 -30.75 26.39 -7.52
N TYR A 329 -31.54 25.96 -8.52
CA TYR A 329 -31.14 24.97 -9.50
C TYR A 329 -29.95 25.44 -10.33
N ASN A 330 -30.00 26.66 -10.88
CA ASN A 330 -28.95 27.20 -11.74
C ASN A 330 -27.65 27.47 -10.97
N MET A 331 -27.71 27.85 -9.68
CA MET A 331 -26.50 27.93 -8.83
C MET A 331 -25.93 26.54 -8.49
N LEU A 332 -26.76 25.53 -8.22
CA LEU A 332 -26.29 24.16 -7.98
C LEU A 332 -25.67 23.53 -9.25
N LEU A 333 -26.28 23.80 -10.41
CA LEU A 333 -25.78 23.42 -11.72
C LEU A 333 -24.44 24.09 -12.00
N LEU A 334 -24.34 25.41 -11.83
CA LEU A 334 -23.11 26.17 -12.03
C LEU A 334 -21.95 25.66 -11.15
N GLN A 335 -22.23 25.32 -9.89
CA GLN A 335 -21.24 24.71 -8.99
C GLN A 335 -20.75 23.33 -9.49
N SER A 336 -21.60 22.57 -10.18
CA SER A 336 -21.31 21.19 -10.62
C SER A 336 -20.87 21.09 -12.08
N CYS A 337 -21.02 22.18 -12.86
CA CYS A 337 -21.00 22.21 -14.32
C CYS A 337 -20.52 23.58 -14.84
N LEU A 338 -19.30 24.00 -14.48
CA LEU A 338 -18.78 25.34 -14.76
C LEU A 338 -18.93 25.87 -16.22
N PRO A 339 -18.89 25.06 -17.30
CA PRO A 339 -19.15 25.56 -18.66
C PRO A 339 -20.56 26.09 -18.93
N THR A 340 -21.53 25.90 -18.03
CA THR A 340 -22.84 26.58 -18.15
C THR A 340 -22.76 28.07 -17.82
N LEU A 341 -21.65 28.53 -17.20
CA LEU A 341 -21.44 29.91 -16.78
C LEU A 341 -21.70 30.95 -17.88
N PRO A 342 -21.15 30.84 -19.12
CA PRO A 342 -21.32 31.88 -20.12
C PRO A 342 -22.78 32.00 -20.56
N ALA A 343 -23.48 30.87 -20.76
CA ALA A 343 -24.88 30.85 -21.16
C ALA A 343 -25.81 31.45 -20.07
N LEU A 344 -25.49 31.20 -18.80
CA LEU A 344 -26.23 31.73 -17.65
C LEU A 344 -25.96 33.23 -17.41
N MET A 345 -24.71 33.66 -17.60
CA MET A 345 -24.28 35.04 -17.32
C MET A 345 -24.61 36.02 -18.46
N GLN A 346 -24.52 35.58 -19.71
CA GLN A 346 -24.62 36.43 -20.91
C GLN A 346 -25.84 37.37 -20.93
N PRO A 347 -27.10 36.93 -20.71
CA PRO A 347 -28.26 37.84 -20.81
C PRO A 347 -28.18 39.00 -19.81
N TYR A 348 -27.75 38.74 -18.58
CA TYR A 348 -27.63 39.78 -17.53
C TYR A 348 -26.35 40.62 -17.65
N TYR A 349 -25.31 40.12 -18.33
CA TYR A 349 -24.08 40.85 -18.58
C TYR A 349 -24.22 41.89 -19.71
N VAL A 350 -25.03 41.57 -20.73
CA VAL A 350 -25.35 42.51 -21.82
C VAL A 350 -26.21 43.67 -21.33
N ASP A 351 -27.13 43.39 -20.39
CA ASP A 351 -27.91 44.41 -19.68
C ASP A 351 -27.03 45.25 -18.73
N ASN A 352 -26.25 44.59 -17.86
CA ASN A 352 -25.33 45.26 -16.94
C ASN A 352 -24.02 44.49 -16.74
N GLN A 353 -22.91 45.09 -17.15
CA GLN A 353 -21.58 44.47 -17.06
C GLN A 353 -21.16 44.15 -15.61
N TRP A 354 -21.64 44.91 -14.62
CA TRP A 354 -21.34 44.67 -13.19
C TRP A 354 -21.90 43.34 -12.67
N THR A 355 -22.91 42.77 -13.34
CA THR A 355 -23.44 41.43 -13.05
C THR A 355 -22.35 40.34 -13.09
N SER A 356 -21.29 40.52 -13.89
CA SER A 356 -20.14 39.60 -13.91
C SER A 356 -19.50 39.41 -12.53
N LEU A 357 -19.49 40.43 -11.67
CA LEU A 357 -18.90 40.37 -10.33
C LEU A 357 -19.58 39.33 -9.45
N TYR A 358 -20.91 39.23 -9.50
CA TYR A 358 -21.69 38.24 -8.76
C TYR A 358 -21.25 36.80 -9.11
N PHE A 359 -21.16 36.50 -10.42
CA PHE A 359 -20.76 35.17 -10.89
C PHE A 359 -19.28 34.87 -10.60
N ILE A 360 -18.39 35.86 -10.73
CA ILE A 360 -16.97 35.71 -10.39
C ILE A 360 -16.80 35.38 -8.91
N LEU A 361 -17.48 36.11 -8.02
CA LEU A 361 -17.46 35.85 -6.57
C LEU A 361 -17.99 34.46 -6.23
N PHE A 362 -19.10 34.03 -6.86
CA PHE A 362 -19.64 32.69 -6.71
C PHE A 362 -18.61 31.62 -7.10
N VAL A 363 -17.99 31.74 -8.28
CA VAL A 363 -17.02 30.75 -8.80
C VAL A 363 -15.74 30.72 -7.94
N LEU A 364 -15.22 31.88 -7.53
CA LEU A 364 -14.06 31.94 -6.62
C LEU A 364 -14.34 31.22 -5.29
N PHE A 365 -15.49 31.48 -4.68
CA PHE A 365 -15.83 30.88 -3.40
C PHE A 365 -16.13 29.37 -3.53
N THR A 366 -16.90 28.98 -4.53
CA THR A 366 -17.39 27.60 -4.65
C THR A 366 -16.39 26.66 -5.34
N ASN A 367 -15.89 27.04 -6.52
CA ASN A 367 -15.02 26.17 -7.33
C ASN A 367 -13.54 26.26 -6.90
N PHE A 368 -13.03 27.44 -6.56
CA PHE A 368 -11.62 27.59 -6.15
C PHE A 368 -11.40 27.33 -4.65
N PHE A 369 -12.32 27.72 -3.77
CA PHE A 369 -12.18 27.49 -2.33
C PHE A 369 -12.87 26.20 -1.85
N LEU A 370 -14.21 26.08 -1.95
CA LEU A 370 -14.94 24.95 -1.34
C LEU A 370 -14.61 23.58 -1.96
N ILE A 371 -14.48 23.46 -3.29
CA ILE A 371 -14.09 22.17 -3.92
C ILE A 371 -12.68 21.75 -3.47
N LYS A 372 -11.71 22.69 -3.41
CA LYS A 372 -10.35 22.39 -2.95
C LYS A 372 -10.30 22.02 -1.46
N LEU A 373 -11.11 22.68 -0.62
CA LEU A 373 -11.30 22.32 0.79
C LEU A 373 -11.89 20.90 0.93
N THR A 374 -12.88 20.56 0.11
CA THR A 374 -13.49 19.22 0.06
C THR A 374 -12.45 18.15 -0.24
N ILE A 375 -11.59 18.38 -1.24
CA ILE A 375 -10.47 17.47 -1.58
C ILE A 375 -9.51 17.31 -0.40
N ALA A 376 -9.09 18.41 0.22
CA ALA A 376 -8.12 18.41 1.31
C ALA A 376 -8.61 17.63 2.55
N VAL A 377 -9.88 17.79 2.93
CA VAL A 377 -10.47 17.08 4.08
C VAL A 377 -10.76 15.62 3.74
N SER A 378 -11.30 15.32 2.55
CA SER A 378 -11.49 13.94 2.06
C SER A 378 -10.21 13.13 2.17
N TYR A 379 -9.09 13.70 1.70
CA TYR A 379 -7.77 13.10 1.77
C TYR A 379 -7.27 12.95 3.22
N ARG A 380 -7.34 14.01 4.06
CA ARG A 380 -6.89 13.94 5.47
C ARG A 380 -7.62 12.84 6.25
N THR A 381 -8.93 12.77 6.11
CA THR A 381 -9.74 11.76 6.80
C THR A 381 -9.50 10.36 6.26
N TYR A 382 -9.36 10.20 4.93
CA TYR A 382 -8.97 8.92 4.34
C TYR A 382 -7.59 8.45 4.85
N LYS A 383 -6.57 9.32 4.86
CA LYS A 383 -5.22 9.02 5.35
C LYS A 383 -5.24 8.56 6.81
N ARG A 384 -5.86 9.36 7.69
CA ARG A 384 -6.04 9.02 9.12
C ARG A 384 -6.79 7.70 9.35
N ASN A 385 -7.79 7.40 8.52
CA ASN A 385 -8.56 6.15 8.60
C ASN A 385 -7.78 4.93 8.10
N THR A 386 -6.91 5.10 7.11
CA THR A 386 -6.05 4.04 6.56
C THR A 386 -4.89 3.73 7.49
N GLU A 387 -4.30 4.76 8.10
CA GLU A 387 -3.28 4.67 9.15
C GLU A 387 -3.78 3.87 10.38
N LYS A 388 -4.91 4.27 10.98
CA LYS A 388 -5.55 3.55 12.10
C LYS A 388 -5.83 2.07 11.77
N MET A 389 -6.14 1.79 10.50
CA MET A 389 -6.46 0.44 10.03
C MET A 389 -5.20 -0.41 9.76
N LEU A 390 -4.08 0.22 9.38
CA LEU A 390 -2.77 -0.41 9.37
C LEU A 390 -2.31 -0.73 10.80
N TYR A 391 -2.44 0.19 11.75
CA TYR A 391 -2.14 -0.06 13.17
C TYR A 391 -2.92 -1.27 13.72
N LYS A 392 -4.25 -1.31 13.49
CA LYS A 392 -5.11 -2.47 13.84
C LYS A 392 -4.76 -3.77 13.09
N ARG A 393 -3.94 -3.73 12.04
CA ARG A 393 -3.40 -4.92 11.35
C ARG A 393 -2.08 -5.37 11.98
N LEU A 394 -1.27 -4.42 12.45
CA LEU A 394 -0.02 -4.68 13.16
C LEU A 394 -0.29 -5.29 14.53
N GLN A 395 -1.23 -4.73 15.31
CA GLN A 395 -1.72 -5.33 16.56
C GLN A 395 -2.15 -6.80 16.36
N LYS A 396 -3.01 -7.07 15.37
CA LYS A 396 -3.45 -8.44 15.01
C LYS A 396 -2.28 -9.39 14.73
N ARG A 397 -1.24 -8.91 14.05
CA ARG A 397 -0.04 -9.69 13.77
C ARG A 397 0.75 -9.96 15.05
N LYS A 398 0.95 -8.96 15.92
CA LYS A 398 1.62 -9.11 17.22
C LYS A 398 0.91 -10.17 18.07
N ILE A 399 -0.42 -10.10 18.17
CA ILE A 399 -1.23 -11.03 18.97
C ILE A 399 -1.13 -12.47 18.44
N ALA A 400 -1.31 -12.69 17.13
CA ALA A 400 -1.21 -14.02 16.55
C ALA A 400 0.21 -14.61 16.67
N LEU A 401 1.26 -13.79 16.56
CA LEU A 401 2.63 -14.23 16.79
C LEU A 401 2.93 -14.46 18.28
N SER A 402 2.34 -13.70 19.21
CA SER A 402 2.40 -13.98 20.65
C SER A 402 1.84 -15.36 20.96
N LYS A 403 0.57 -15.62 20.60
CA LYS A 403 -0.07 -16.92 20.87
C LYS A 403 0.64 -18.10 20.17
N ALA A 404 1.30 -17.87 19.02
CA ALA A 404 2.16 -18.88 18.39
C ALA A 404 3.45 -19.12 19.19
N PHE A 405 4.09 -18.08 19.72
CA PHE A 405 5.29 -18.19 20.55
C PHE A 405 4.96 -18.84 21.90
N ASP A 406 3.87 -18.43 22.55
CA ASP A 406 3.39 -18.97 23.83
C ASP A 406 3.00 -20.46 23.78
N LEU A 407 2.82 -21.04 22.57
CA LEU A 407 2.54 -22.45 22.30
C LEU A 407 3.79 -23.26 21.87
N LEU A 408 4.87 -22.56 21.48
CA LEU A 408 6.11 -23.17 21.00
C LEU A 408 7.31 -22.95 21.93
N ALA A 409 7.18 -22.07 22.92
CA ALA A 409 8.21 -21.81 23.90
C ALA A 409 8.45 -23.06 24.74
N ASP A 410 9.71 -23.39 24.94
CA ASP A 410 10.14 -24.50 25.78
C ASP A 410 10.19 -23.98 27.24
N ASP A 411 9.52 -24.67 28.18
CA ASP A 411 9.21 -24.30 29.58
C ASP A 411 8.57 -22.90 29.81
N PRO A 412 7.22 -22.80 29.85
CA PRO A 412 6.52 -21.52 30.00
C PRO A 412 6.47 -20.94 31.42
N ASP A 413 6.83 -21.73 32.44
CA ASP A 413 6.54 -21.50 33.86
C ASP A 413 7.77 -21.18 34.73
N ASP A 414 8.99 -21.16 34.19
CA ASP A 414 10.17 -20.73 34.94
C ASP A 414 10.26 -19.18 34.97
N PRO A 415 10.03 -18.51 36.10
CA PRO A 415 10.01 -17.05 36.17
C PRO A 415 11.41 -16.41 36.09
N ILE A 416 12.48 -17.22 36.11
CA ILE A 416 13.87 -16.75 36.13
C ILE A 416 14.40 -16.53 34.71
N PHE A 417 13.97 -17.36 33.74
CA PHE A 417 14.49 -17.33 32.37
C PHE A 417 13.47 -16.72 31.40
N PRO A 418 13.92 -15.91 30.41
CA PRO A 418 13.02 -15.41 29.37
C PRO A 418 12.49 -16.59 28.55
N ARG A 419 11.20 -16.57 28.21
CA ARG A 419 10.60 -17.54 27.27
C ARG A 419 11.40 -17.58 25.97
N THR A 420 11.76 -18.78 25.52
CA THR A 420 12.58 -18.97 24.32
C THR A 420 12.11 -20.14 23.45
N LEU A 421 12.52 -20.12 22.18
CA LEU A 421 12.18 -21.12 21.16
C LEU A 421 13.43 -21.87 20.66
N SER A 422 13.45 -23.20 20.80
CA SER A 422 14.50 -24.05 20.23
C SER A 422 14.40 -24.26 18.69
N VAL A 423 15.54 -24.57 18.07
CA VAL A 423 15.63 -25.01 16.65
C VAL A 423 14.75 -26.22 16.35
N ASP A 424 14.59 -27.17 17.28
CA ASP A 424 13.84 -28.40 17.04
C ASP A 424 12.33 -28.16 17.00
N SER A 425 11.79 -27.37 17.94
CA SER A 425 10.40 -26.90 17.90
C SER A 425 10.14 -26.09 16.63
N TRP A 426 11.09 -25.26 16.20
CA TRP A 426 11.04 -24.54 14.94
C TRP A 426 10.99 -25.43 13.68
N LEU A 427 11.86 -26.45 13.59
CA LEU A 427 11.90 -27.38 12.45
C LEU A 427 10.60 -28.17 12.31
N LYS A 428 9.96 -28.55 13.43
CA LYS A 428 8.63 -29.20 13.45
C LYS A 428 7.55 -28.30 12.84
N VAL A 429 7.52 -27.00 13.19
CA VAL A 429 6.58 -26.01 12.62
C VAL A 429 6.85 -25.76 11.13
N CYS A 430 8.11 -25.75 10.70
CA CYS A 430 8.48 -25.54 9.31
C CYS A 430 7.89 -26.58 8.36
N LYS A 431 7.75 -27.85 8.80
CA LYS A 431 7.08 -28.91 8.03
C LYS A 431 5.64 -28.53 7.62
N TYR A 432 4.92 -27.84 8.51
CA TYR A 432 3.55 -27.39 8.26
C TYR A 432 3.47 -26.08 7.48
N LEU A 433 4.37 -25.12 7.74
CA LEU A 433 4.40 -23.82 7.03
C LEU A 433 4.93 -23.90 5.59
N LYS A 434 5.94 -24.75 5.37
CA LYS A 434 6.71 -24.86 4.12
C LYS A 434 7.13 -26.33 3.88
N PRO A 435 6.19 -27.23 3.53
CA PRO A 435 6.50 -28.64 3.29
C PRO A 435 7.52 -28.87 2.14
N ASN A 436 7.74 -27.88 1.29
CA ASN A 436 8.70 -27.94 0.18
C ASN A 436 10.15 -27.59 0.59
N TRP A 437 10.41 -27.13 1.81
CA TRP A 437 11.76 -26.79 2.28
C TRP A 437 12.48 -28.01 2.86
N THR A 438 13.79 -28.12 2.62
CA THR A 438 14.59 -29.10 3.36
C THR A 438 14.87 -28.63 4.78
N ALA A 439 15.21 -29.56 5.68
CA ALA A 439 15.62 -29.20 7.05
C ALA A 439 16.79 -28.21 7.07
N GLU A 440 17.78 -28.41 6.18
CA GLU A 440 18.92 -27.48 6.00
C GLU A 440 18.47 -26.06 5.63
N GLU A 441 17.44 -25.92 4.78
CA GLU A 441 16.93 -24.62 4.35
C GLU A 441 16.18 -23.91 5.48
N ALA A 442 15.46 -24.66 6.32
CA ALA A 442 14.81 -24.15 7.52
C ALA A 442 15.79 -23.77 8.64
N GLU A 443 16.89 -24.53 8.81
CA GLU A 443 18.03 -24.18 9.68
C GLU A 443 18.71 -22.88 9.21
N VAL A 444 19.01 -22.76 7.91
CA VAL A 444 19.62 -21.56 7.32
C VAL A 444 18.75 -20.32 7.53
N VAL A 445 17.42 -20.46 7.52
CA VAL A 445 16.51 -19.36 7.87
C VAL A 445 16.57 -19.03 9.36
N PHE A 446 16.68 -20.02 10.25
CA PHE A 446 16.82 -19.80 11.70
C PHE A 446 18.09 -19.00 12.04
N PHE A 447 19.25 -19.43 11.54
CA PHE A 447 20.53 -18.75 11.73
C PHE A 447 20.63 -17.37 11.06
N SER A 448 19.64 -16.96 10.26
CA SER A 448 19.54 -15.58 9.76
C SER A 448 18.94 -14.60 10.78
N SER A 449 18.36 -15.11 11.88
CA SER A 449 17.86 -14.32 13.01
C SER A 449 18.64 -14.57 14.30
N ASP A 450 19.10 -15.80 14.55
CA ASP A 450 20.01 -16.15 15.65
C ASP A 450 21.45 -15.72 15.32
N VAL A 451 21.75 -14.43 15.54
CA VAL A 451 23.08 -13.85 15.29
C VAL A 451 24.13 -14.37 16.28
N ASN A 452 23.70 -14.77 17.48
CA ASN A 452 24.57 -15.19 18.57
C ASN A 452 24.88 -16.70 18.57
N GLN A 453 24.27 -17.47 17.65
CA GLN A 453 24.34 -18.93 17.56
C GLN A 453 23.91 -19.67 18.83
N THR A 454 22.97 -19.09 19.58
CA THR A 454 22.44 -19.67 20.82
C THR A 454 21.58 -20.92 20.56
N ARG A 455 21.19 -21.20 19.30
CA ARG A 455 20.22 -22.25 18.89
C ARG A 455 18.83 -22.09 19.53
N VAL A 456 18.58 -20.89 20.03
CA VAL A 456 17.48 -20.53 20.90
C VAL A 456 17.15 -19.09 20.57
N VAL A 457 15.87 -18.77 20.38
CA VAL A 457 15.38 -17.49 19.84
C VAL A 457 14.38 -16.83 20.80
N ASP A 458 14.56 -15.53 21.06
CA ASP A 458 13.64 -14.74 21.90
C ASP A 458 12.36 -14.32 21.10
N PHE A 459 11.40 -13.69 21.77
CA PHE A 459 10.17 -13.23 21.10
C PHE A 459 10.42 -12.17 20.00
N THR A 460 11.45 -11.32 20.18
CA THR A 460 11.82 -10.24 19.27
C THR A 460 12.46 -10.77 17.99
N GLU A 461 13.29 -11.78 18.11
CA GLU A 461 13.91 -12.56 17.05
C GLU A 461 12.87 -13.46 16.39
N PHE A 462 11.96 -14.09 17.14
CA PHE A 462 10.86 -14.89 16.59
C PHE A 462 9.96 -14.08 15.65
N ILE A 463 9.58 -12.84 16.00
CA ILE A 463 8.79 -11.98 15.09
C ILE A 463 9.60 -11.58 13.84
N GLN A 464 10.92 -11.40 13.95
CA GLN A 464 11.80 -11.16 12.80
C GLN A 464 11.88 -12.40 11.91
N LEU A 465 12.12 -13.58 12.48
CA LEU A 465 12.11 -14.90 11.85
C LEU A 465 10.80 -15.15 11.10
N ALA A 466 9.65 -14.94 11.75
CA ALA A 466 8.32 -15.04 11.13
C ALA A 466 8.11 -14.02 9.98
N SER A 467 8.83 -12.89 9.98
CA SER A 467 8.79 -11.92 8.86
C SER A 467 9.48 -12.43 7.59
N ILE A 468 10.38 -13.41 7.70
CA ILE A 468 11.17 -13.97 6.59
C ILE A 468 10.32 -14.97 5.77
N PHE A 469 9.44 -15.74 6.43
CA PHE A 469 8.56 -16.76 5.82
C PHE A 469 7.65 -16.22 4.72
N VAL A 470 7.40 -14.92 4.79
CA VAL A 470 6.37 -14.19 4.05
C VAL A 470 6.55 -14.30 2.54
N ASN A 471 7.80 -14.40 2.05
CA ASN A 471 8.16 -14.61 0.64
C ASN A 471 9.61 -15.10 0.41
N ALA A 472 10.36 -15.55 1.42
CA ALA A 472 11.73 -16.03 1.21
C ALA A 472 11.79 -17.18 0.17
N LYS A 473 12.48 -16.93 -0.93
CA LYS A 473 13.00 -17.98 -1.80
C LYS A 473 14.45 -18.24 -1.41
N VAL A 474 14.71 -19.45 -0.96
CA VAL A 474 16.03 -20.00 -0.73
C VAL A 474 16.39 -20.81 -1.98
N SER A 475 17.36 -20.34 -2.76
CA SER A 475 17.78 -21.03 -3.99
C SER A 475 19.20 -21.59 -3.83
N LYS A 476 19.33 -22.93 -3.89
CA LYS A 476 20.64 -23.61 -3.94
C LYS A 476 21.30 -23.36 -5.31
N ARG A 477 22.47 -22.71 -5.31
CA ARG A 477 23.21 -22.37 -6.54
C ARG A 477 23.97 -23.59 -7.07
N HIS A 478 23.37 -24.34 -8.00
CA HIS A 478 23.94 -25.59 -8.51
C HIS A 478 25.20 -25.36 -9.38
N ARG A 479 26.19 -26.26 -9.27
CA ARG A 479 27.41 -26.26 -10.11
C ARG A 479 27.04 -26.68 -11.53
N GLN A 480 27.50 -25.93 -12.54
CA GLN A 480 27.12 -26.12 -13.94
C GLN A 480 28.25 -26.71 -14.79
N SER A 481 27.87 -27.44 -15.84
CA SER A 481 28.77 -28.09 -16.82
C SER A 481 29.68 -27.11 -17.57
N THR A 482 30.85 -27.57 -18.00
CA THR A 482 31.84 -26.82 -18.80
C THR A 482 31.28 -26.33 -20.13
N PHE A 483 30.40 -27.08 -20.79
CA PHE A 483 29.69 -26.63 -22.00
C PHE A 483 28.81 -25.41 -21.72
N VAL A 484 28.11 -25.43 -20.58
CA VAL A 484 27.27 -24.29 -20.11
C VAL A 484 28.15 -23.09 -19.74
N GLN A 485 29.39 -23.30 -19.28
CA GLN A 485 30.34 -22.20 -19.05
C GLN A 485 30.74 -21.49 -20.36
N GLY A 486 30.97 -22.23 -21.45
CA GLY A 486 31.29 -21.65 -22.77
C GLY A 486 30.18 -20.75 -23.30
N ILE A 487 28.93 -21.24 -23.29
CA ILE A 487 27.74 -20.45 -23.63
C ILE A 487 27.64 -19.20 -22.73
N LYS A 488 27.94 -19.33 -21.43
CA LYS A 488 27.95 -18.20 -20.48
C LYS A 488 29.09 -17.19 -20.66
N VAL A 489 30.18 -17.53 -21.36
CA VAL A 489 31.20 -16.57 -21.76
C VAL A 489 30.68 -15.74 -22.94
N TRP A 490 30.06 -16.38 -23.92
CA TRP A 490 29.44 -15.67 -25.06
C TRP A 490 28.26 -14.80 -24.60
N GLN A 491 27.38 -15.33 -23.73
CA GLN A 491 26.31 -14.58 -23.08
C GLN A 491 26.81 -13.33 -22.35
N ARG A 492 27.93 -13.43 -21.62
CA ARG A 492 28.56 -12.27 -20.96
C ARG A 492 29.09 -11.23 -21.96
N ARG A 493 29.68 -11.65 -23.09
CA ARG A 493 30.09 -10.72 -24.16
C ARG A 493 28.88 -9.97 -24.74
N VAL A 494 27.81 -10.68 -25.11
CA VAL A 494 26.58 -10.08 -25.64
C VAL A 494 25.96 -9.12 -24.62
N ARG A 495 25.91 -9.51 -23.34
CA ARG A 495 25.40 -8.65 -22.26
C ARG A 495 26.23 -7.38 -22.05
N ASN A 496 27.56 -7.47 -22.13
CA ASN A 496 28.43 -6.30 -21.99
C ASN A 496 28.27 -5.30 -23.15
N VAL A 497 28.02 -5.79 -24.38
CA VAL A 497 27.68 -4.94 -25.53
C VAL A 497 26.28 -4.34 -25.38
N LEU A 498 25.31 -5.14 -24.93
CA LEU A 498 23.92 -4.71 -24.74
C LEU A 498 23.77 -3.62 -23.66
N LEU A 499 24.56 -3.72 -22.58
CA LEU A 499 24.61 -2.77 -21.46
C LEU A 499 25.73 -1.72 -21.62
N ALA A 500 26.32 -1.57 -22.81
CA ALA A 500 27.30 -0.52 -23.05
C ALA A 500 26.62 0.85 -22.89
N GLN A 501 27.10 1.62 -21.92
CA GLN A 501 26.54 2.90 -21.52
C GLN A 501 27.58 4.03 -21.55
N THR A 502 27.14 5.25 -21.82
CA THR A 502 27.93 6.47 -21.63
C THR A 502 27.13 7.52 -20.87
N THR A 503 27.82 8.45 -20.21
CA THR A 503 27.20 9.53 -19.44
C THR A 503 26.97 10.75 -20.33
N VAL A 504 25.71 11.12 -20.57
CA VAL A 504 25.31 12.28 -21.38
C VAL A 504 24.48 13.21 -20.49
N PHE A 505 24.90 14.47 -20.37
CA PHE A 505 24.31 15.47 -19.44
C PHE A 505 24.15 14.97 -17.98
N GLY A 506 25.08 14.14 -17.51
CA GLY A 506 25.05 13.56 -16.15
C GLY A 506 24.18 12.31 -15.99
N TYR A 507 23.47 11.87 -17.04
CA TYR A 507 22.64 10.67 -17.02
C TYR A 507 23.31 9.50 -17.78
N PRO A 508 23.23 8.26 -17.28
CA PRO A 508 23.70 7.08 -18.02
C PRO A 508 22.73 6.74 -19.16
N VAL A 509 23.25 6.67 -20.38
CA VAL A 509 22.50 6.33 -21.60
C VAL A 509 23.08 5.06 -22.21
N VAL A 510 22.23 4.04 -22.41
CA VAL A 510 22.61 2.76 -23.01
C VAL A 510 22.50 2.84 -24.53
N TYR A 511 23.58 2.53 -25.25
CA TYR A 511 23.62 2.67 -26.73
C TYR A 511 22.54 1.87 -27.45
N MET A 512 22.27 0.64 -26.99
CA MET A 512 21.23 -0.21 -27.58
C MET A 512 19.82 0.33 -27.34
N GLU A 513 19.59 1.10 -26.28
CA GLU A 513 18.30 1.75 -26.04
C GLU A 513 18.10 2.98 -26.94
N VAL A 514 19.17 3.72 -27.26
CA VAL A 514 19.15 4.78 -28.28
C VAL A 514 18.84 4.20 -29.65
N PHE A 515 19.49 3.09 -30.04
CA PHE A 515 19.23 2.41 -31.30
C PHE A 515 17.78 1.88 -31.40
N VAL A 516 17.29 1.24 -30.35
CA VAL A 516 15.89 0.79 -30.27
C VAL A 516 14.93 1.99 -30.29
N GLY A 517 15.28 3.11 -29.65
CA GLY A 517 14.54 4.36 -29.71
C GLY A 517 14.44 4.93 -31.13
N PHE A 518 15.53 4.91 -31.89
CA PHE A 518 15.53 5.27 -33.31
C PHE A 518 14.61 4.35 -34.15
N LEU A 519 14.66 3.04 -33.94
CA LEU A 519 13.74 2.10 -34.59
C LEU A 519 12.27 2.37 -34.22
N ILE A 520 11.99 2.82 -33.00
CA ILE A 520 10.64 3.23 -32.58
C ILE A 520 10.21 4.48 -33.34
N CYS A 521 11.05 5.51 -33.44
CA CYS A 521 10.74 6.71 -34.22
C CYS A 521 10.43 6.35 -35.68
N LEU A 522 11.22 5.46 -36.31
CA LEU A 522 10.92 4.92 -37.64
C LEU A 522 9.59 4.15 -37.68
N SER A 523 9.25 3.40 -36.64
CA SER A 523 7.96 2.69 -36.53
C SER A 523 6.77 3.62 -36.39
N VAL A 524 6.91 4.76 -35.69
CA VAL A 524 5.87 5.79 -35.59
C VAL A 524 5.69 6.50 -36.94
N VAL A 525 6.78 6.85 -37.63
CA VAL A 525 6.73 7.40 -38.99
C VAL A 525 6.05 6.41 -39.94
N GLN A 526 6.47 5.14 -39.94
CA GLN A 526 5.81 4.10 -40.74
C GLN A 526 4.32 3.98 -40.41
N ALA A 527 3.93 4.11 -39.13
CA ALA A 527 2.52 4.04 -38.74
C ALA A 527 1.70 5.22 -39.27
N THR A 528 2.20 6.45 -39.18
CA THR A 528 1.50 7.65 -39.69
C THR A 528 1.37 7.65 -41.21
N GLN A 529 2.38 7.13 -41.93
CA GLN A 529 2.34 7.07 -43.40
C GLN A 529 1.39 6.00 -43.94
N VAL A 530 1.22 4.85 -43.25
CA VAL A 530 0.22 3.82 -43.64
C VAL A 530 -1.21 4.34 -43.52
N ASN A 531 -1.49 5.14 -42.48
CA ASN A 531 -2.84 5.66 -42.22
C ASN A 531 -3.20 6.90 -43.08
N ASN A 532 -2.27 7.41 -43.89
CA ASN A 532 -2.53 8.60 -44.70
C ASN A 532 -3.28 8.22 -45.99
N TYR A 533 -4.59 8.44 -46.00
CA TYR A 533 -5.49 8.11 -47.12
C TYR A 533 -5.09 8.74 -48.47
N ALA A 534 -4.35 9.87 -48.45
CA ALA A 534 -3.84 10.51 -49.66
C ALA A 534 -2.73 9.72 -50.38
N LEU A 535 -2.23 8.63 -49.77
CA LEU A 535 -1.09 7.87 -50.25
C LEU A 535 -1.52 6.65 -51.08
N THR A 536 -1.15 6.64 -52.36
CA THR A 536 -1.58 5.64 -53.36
C THR A 536 -1.36 4.19 -52.91
N LYS A 537 -2.27 3.28 -53.29
CA LYS A 537 -2.30 1.83 -52.94
C LYS A 537 -0.93 1.12 -53.00
N VAL A 538 -0.06 1.48 -53.96
CA VAL A 538 1.30 0.95 -54.13
C VAL A 538 2.25 1.36 -52.99
N LEU A 539 2.15 2.61 -52.51
CA LEU A 539 3.04 3.13 -51.47
C LEU A 539 2.66 2.57 -50.09
N ASN A 540 1.37 2.33 -49.83
CA ASN A 540 0.91 1.58 -48.64
C ASN A 540 1.45 0.14 -48.60
N GLN A 541 1.59 -0.54 -49.74
CA GLN A 541 2.20 -1.88 -49.76
C GLN A 541 3.69 -1.84 -49.37
N ARG A 542 4.45 -0.80 -49.79
CA ARG A 542 5.85 -0.61 -49.38
C ARG A 542 5.96 -0.30 -47.88
N TRP A 543 5.11 0.57 -47.34
CA TRP A 543 5.11 0.87 -45.90
C TRP A 543 4.70 -0.32 -45.02
N ARG A 544 3.78 -1.18 -45.49
CA ARG A 544 3.45 -2.45 -44.82
C ARG A 544 4.66 -3.39 -44.77
N LEU A 545 5.46 -3.49 -45.85
CA LEU A 545 6.70 -4.26 -45.86
C LEU A 545 7.73 -3.71 -44.86
N VAL A 546 7.91 -2.38 -44.82
CA VAL A 546 8.76 -1.72 -43.81
C VAL A 546 8.30 -2.04 -42.38
N GLY A 547 6.99 -2.05 -42.13
CA GLY A 547 6.43 -2.43 -40.83
C GLY A 547 6.73 -3.88 -40.41
N VAL A 548 6.77 -4.82 -41.36
CA VAL A 548 7.18 -6.23 -41.12
C VAL A 548 8.68 -6.31 -40.84
N SER A 549 9.51 -5.61 -41.61
CA SER A 549 10.95 -5.54 -41.38
C SER A 549 11.29 -4.93 -40.01
N LEU A 550 10.56 -3.89 -39.57
CA LEU A 550 10.72 -3.34 -38.22
C LEU A 550 10.29 -4.36 -37.16
N LEU A 551 9.14 -5.05 -37.34
CA LEU A 551 8.70 -6.10 -36.42
C LEU A 551 9.72 -7.24 -36.28
N SER A 552 10.40 -7.64 -37.36
CA SER A 552 11.46 -8.66 -37.28
C SER A 552 12.69 -8.16 -36.52
N LEU A 553 13.14 -6.91 -36.73
CA LEU A 553 14.23 -6.30 -35.97
C LEU A 553 13.94 -6.23 -34.45
N PHE A 554 12.72 -5.83 -34.06
CA PHE A 554 12.30 -5.88 -32.65
C PHE A 554 12.22 -7.32 -32.10
N THR A 555 11.91 -8.31 -32.94
CA THR A 555 11.94 -9.72 -32.53
C THR A 555 13.37 -10.21 -32.29
N VAL A 556 14.32 -9.78 -33.13
CA VAL A 556 15.76 -10.05 -32.92
C VAL A 556 16.27 -9.36 -31.65
N GLU A 557 15.88 -8.11 -31.37
CA GLU A 557 16.17 -7.41 -30.11
C GLU A 557 15.72 -8.24 -28.89
N ILE A 558 14.49 -8.76 -28.91
CA ILE A 558 13.92 -9.59 -27.84
C ILE A 558 14.72 -10.88 -27.65
N VAL A 559 15.06 -11.57 -28.73
CA VAL A 559 15.85 -12.82 -28.68
C VAL A 559 17.26 -12.55 -28.12
N LEU A 560 17.91 -11.47 -28.56
CA LEU A 560 19.22 -11.05 -28.05
C LEU A 560 19.17 -10.70 -26.55
N LYS A 561 18.14 -9.98 -26.10
CA LYS A 561 17.91 -9.68 -24.68
C LYS A 561 17.63 -10.93 -23.86
N LEU A 562 16.77 -11.83 -24.35
CA LEU A 562 16.44 -13.09 -23.68
C LEU A 562 17.67 -13.99 -23.55
N PHE A 563 18.52 -14.01 -24.57
CA PHE A 563 19.81 -14.68 -24.50
C PHE A 563 20.75 -14.01 -23.50
N ALA A 564 20.97 -12.69 -23.59
CA ALA A 564 21.93 -11.95 -22.77
C ALA A 564 21.63 -11.97 -21.26
N PHE A 565 20.35 -11.83 -20.88
CA PHE A 565 19.92 -11.84 -19.47
C PHE A 565 19.57 -13.26 -18.97
N GLY A 566 19.17 -14.16 -19.86
CA GLY A 566 18.58 -15.45 -19.50
C GLY A 566 17.13 -15.31 -19.03
N GLN A 567 16.41 -16.45 -18.99
CA GLN A 567 14.97 -16.48 -18.78
C GLN A 567 14.52 -15.81 -17.46
N GLU A 568 15.15 -16.16 -16.33
CA GLU A 568 14.73 -15.63 -15.02
C GLU A 568 14.87 -14.10 -14.91
N GLU A 569 15.98 -13.52 -15.38
CA GLU A 569 16.18 -12.07 -15.29
C GLU A 569 15.32 -11.33 -16.34
N PHE A 570 15.26 -11.84 -17.58
CA PHE A 570 14.45 -11.26 -18.65
C PHE A 570 12.97 -11.16 -18.27
N PHE A 571 12.36 -12.25 -17.78
CA PHE A 571 10.95 -12.26 -17.39
C PHE A 571 10.64 -11.52 -16.08
N ASN A 572 11.66 -10.98 -15.38
CA ASN A 572 11.43 -10.09 -14.24
C ASN A 572 11.40 -8.61 -14.66
N ARG A 573 12.16 -8.19 -15.68
CA ARG A 573 12.20 -6.80 -16.16
C ARG A 573 10.87 -6.38 -16.84
N PRO A 574 10.23 -5.25 -16.45
CA PRO A 574 8.90 -4.88 -16.95
C PRO A 574 8.87 -4.52 -18.43
N PHE A 575 9.86 -3.76 -18.93
CA PHE A 575 9.95 -3.43 -20.36
C PHE A 575 10.16 -4.68 -21.23
N CYS A 576 10.91 -5.67 -20.76
CA CYS A 576 11.09 -6.94 -21.49
C CYS A 576 9.76 -7.72 -21.64
N LYS A 577 8.81 -7.57 -20.71
CA LYS A 577 7.43 -8.09 -20.84
C LYS A 577 6.62 -7.32 -21.88
N LEU A 578 6.73 -5.99 -21.91
CA LEU A 578 6.10 -5.13 -22.92
C LEU A 578 6.62 -5.48 -24.32
N ASP A 579 7.90 -5.80 -24.45
CA ASP A 579 8.53 -6.17 -25.72
C ASP A 579 7.93 -7.46 -26.28
N ILE A 580 7.88 -8.52 -25.46
CA ILE A 580 7.21 -9.78 -25.84
C ILE A 580 5.73 -9.53 -26.14
N ALA A 581 5.00 -8.77 -25.32
CA ALA A 581 3.57 -8.53 -25.54
C ALA A 581 3.31 -7.78 -26.87
N THR A 582 4.03 -6.70 -27.15
CA THR A 582 3.86 -5.92 -28.40
C THR A 582 4.34 -6.69 -29.63
N ALA A 583 5.38 -7.51 -29.51
CA ALA A 583 5.82 -8.38 -30.59
C ALA A 583 4.84 -9.53 -30.85
N ALA A 584 4.32 -10.18 -29.81
CA ALA A 584 3.32 -11.24 -29.93
C ALA A 584 2.04 -10.72 -30.60
N VAL A 585 1.49 -9.57 -30.16
CA VAL A 585 0.36 -8.92 -30.84
C VAL A 585 0.70 -8.61 -32.30
N GLY A 586 1.86 -8.02 -32.57
CA GLY A 586 2.32 -7.72 -33.93
C GLY A 586 2.34 -8.95 -34.84
N TRP A 587 2.86 -10.08 -34.36
CA TRP A 587 2.91 -11.33 -35.11
C TRP A 587 1.54 -12.00 -35.27
N ILE A 588 0.72 -12.04 -34.21
CA ILE A 588 -0.63 -12.65 -34.25
C ILE A 588 -1.49 -11.97 -35.32
N PHE A 589 -1.58 -10.64 -35.31
CA PHE A 589 -2.37 -9.93 -36.31
C PHE A 589 -1.74 -10.01 -37.70
N TYR A 590 -0.40 -10.04 -37.82
CA TYR A 590 0.25 -10.30 -39.11
C TYR A 590 -0.10 -11.67 -39.68
N THR A 591 -0.10 -12.73 -38.86
CA THR A 591 -0.47 -14.08 -39.30
C THR A 591 -1.95 -14.18 -39.66
N ILE A 592 -2.86 -13.59 -38.87
CA ILE A 592 -4.30 -13.61 -39.17
C ILE A 592 -4.57 -12.91 -40.51
N THR A 593 -4.07 -11.69 -40.71
CA THR A 593 -4.23 -10.94 -41.98
C THR A 593 -3.50 -11.59 -43.18
N SER A 594 -2.59 -12.53 -42.94
CA SER A 594 -1.90 -13.28 -44.01
C SER A 594 -2.60 -14.61 -44.36
N LEU A 595 -3.37 -15.17 -43.43
CA LEU A 595 -4.13 -16.42 -43.62
C LEU A 595 -5.55 -16.15 -44.12
N ASP A 596 -6.17 -15.06 -43.66
CA ASP A 596 -7.51 -14.63 -44.04
C ASP A 596 -7.44 -13.25 -44.74
N PRO A 597 -7.61 -13.18 -46.07
CA PRO A 597 -7.62 -11.92 -46.82
C PRO A 597 -8.93 -11.12 -46.69
N GLU A 598 -10.00 -11.69 -46.12
CA GLU A 598 -11.25 -10.98 -45.83
C GLU A 598 -11.23 -10.32 -44.43
N PHE A 599 -10.22 -10.60 -43.61
CA PHE A 599 -10.11 -10.09 -42.25
C PHE A 599 -10.08 -8.54 -42.21
N PRO A 600 -10.93 -7.87 -41.39
CA PRO A 600 -11.10 -6.43 -41.45
C PRO A 600 -9.81 -5.64 -41.18
N ILE A 601 -9.46 -4.73 -42.11
CA ILE A 601 -8.25 -3.91 -42.09
C ILE A 601 -8.11 -3.11 -40.78
N VAL A 602 -9.24 -2.67 -40.19
CA VAL A 602 -9.31 -1.97 -38.90
C VAL A 602 -8.56 -2.71 -37.77
N PHE A 603 -8.56 -4.05 -37.78
CA PHE A 603 -7.82 -4.83 -36.78
C PHE A 603 -6.30 -4.83 -37.01
N TYR A 604 -5.83 -4.73 -38.26
CA TYR A 604 -4.42 -4.52 -38.57
C TYR A 604 -3.94 -3.14 -38.09
N ASP A 605 -4.78 -2.11 -38.25
CA ASP A 605 -4.51 -0.75 -37.79
C ASP A 605 -4.56 -0.64 -36.26
N MET A 606 -5.48 -1.36 -35.61
CA MET A 606 -5.47 -1.55 -34.15
C MET A 606 -4.17 -2.22 -33.67
N ALA A 607 -3.70 -3.26 -34.38
CA ALA A 607 -2.44 -3.90 -34.07
C ALA A 607 -1.21 -3.00 -34.33
N LEU A 608 -1.32 -2.03 -35.24
CA LEU A 608 -0.32 -0.99 -35.48
C LEU A 608 -0.30 0.02 -34.31
N ALA A 609 -1.46 0.42 -33.79
CA ALA A 609 -1.58 1.24 -32.59
C ALA A 609 -0.99 0.55 -31.34
N VAL A 610 -1.25 -0.76 -31.15
CA VAL A 610 -0.64 -1.54 -30.04
C VAL A 610 0.89 -1.66 -30.21
N ARG A 611 1.40 -1.78 -31.44
CA ARG A 611 2.85 -1.74 -31.72
C ARG A 611 3.47 -0.40 -31.34
N SER A 612 2.74 0.72 -31.48
CA SER A 612 3.20 2.05 -31.07
C SER A 612 3.37 2.22 -29.55
N LEU A 613 2.82 1.33 -28.70
CA LEU A 613 3.11 1.32 -27.25
C LEU A 613 4.60 1.17 -26.92
N ARG A 614 5.42 0.71 -27.88
CA ARG A 614 6.89 0.72 -27.77
C ARG A 614 7.47 2.12 -27.55
N VAL A 615 6.74 3.20 -27.88
CA VAL A 615 7.11 4.58 -27.54
C VAL A 615 7.31 4.80 -26.03
N LEU A 616 6.66 3.98 -25.19
CA LEU A 616 6.89 3.99 -23.74
C LEU A 616 8.32 3.59 -23.36
N LYS A 617 9.09 2.93 -24.24
CA LYS A 617 10.55 2.73 -24.05
C LYS A 617 11.34 4.03 -24.09
N LEU A 618 10.89 5.06 -24.82
CA LEU A 618 11.61 6.35 -24.87
C LEU A 618 11.62 7.05 -23.51
N LEU A 619 10.65 6.73 -22.64
CA LEU A 619 10.64 7.17 -21.24
C LEU A 619 11.77 6.52 -20.42
N ASN A 620 12.32 5.38 -20.86
CA ASN A 620 13.47 4.73 -20.22
C ASN A 620 14.79 5.49 -20.48
N LEU A 621 14.86 6.28 -21.57
CA LEU A 621 16.04 7.07 -21.95
C LEU A 621 16.32 8.21 -20.95
N PHE A 622 15.32 8.65 -20.20
CA PHE A 622 15.40 9.75 -19.25
C PHE A 622 15.15 9.22 -17.82
N PRO A 623 16.16 9.14 -16.95
CA PRO A 623 16.02 8.56 -15.61
C PRO A 623 14.85 9.12 -14.75
N PRO A 624 14.49 10.41 -14.79
CA PRO A 624 13.31 10.90 -14.06
C PRO A 624 12.01 10.19 -14.46
N PHE A 625 11.81 9.87 -15.74
CA PHE A 625 10.63 9.13 -16.20
C PHE A 625 10.71 7.63 -15.91
N HIS A 626 11.91 7.05 -15.88
CA HIS A 626 12.12 5.68 -15.41
C HIS A 626 11.62 5.49 -13.97
N ASN A 627 12.08 6.35 -13.05
CA ASN A 627 11.69 6.32 -11.63
C ASN A 627 10.16 6.41 -11.45
N ILE A 628 9.51 7.27 -12.25
CA ILE A 628 8.05 7.44 -12.25
C ILE A 628 7.34 6.15 -12.70
N LEU A 629 7.78 5.52 -13.80
CA LEU A 629 7.17 4.28 -14.31
C LEU A 629 7.38 3.10 -13.36
N TRP A 630 8.56 2.98 -12.75
CA TRP A 630 8.86 1.94 -11.75
C TRP A 630 7.95 2.11 -10.52
N THR A 631 7.84 3.34 -10.01
CA THR A 631 6.95 3.69 -8.89
C THR A 631 5.48 3.40 -9.25
N MET A 632 5.05 3.74 -10.46
CA MET A 632 3.70 3.46 -10.97
C MET A 632 3.39 1.96 -10.99
N ASN A 633 4.31 1.13 -11.49
CA ASN A 633 4.16 -0.33 -11.50
C ASN A 633 4.05 -0.90 -10.07
N ARG A 634 4.82 -0.35 -9.11
CA ARG A 634 4.73 -0.73 -7.69
C ARG A 634 3.40 -0.36 -7.04
N ILE A 635 2.79 0.77 -7.38
CA ILE A 635 1.48 1.18 -6.84
C ILE A 635 0.28 0.67 -7.66
N MET A 636 0.49 0.09 -8.85
CA MET A 636 -0.58 -0.46 -9.69
C MET A 636 -1.56 -1.39 -8.94
N PRO A 637 -1.11 -2.33 -8.07
CA PRO A 637 -2.01 -3.19 -7.31
C PRO A 637 -2.82 -2.44 -6.23
N LEU A 638 -2.39 -1.24 -5.83
CA LEU A 638 -3.09 -0.35 -4.91
C LEU A 638 -4.14 0.48 -5.66
N ILE A 639 -3.75 1.06 -6.80
CA ILE A 639 -4.66 1.78 -7.71
C ILE A 639 -5.85 0.88 -8.07
N GLY A 640 -5.59 -0.35 -8.56
CA GLY A 640 -6.66 -1.29 -8.94
C GLY A 640 -7.64 -1.66 -7.81
N GLN A 641 -7.24 -1.58 -6.54
CA GLN A 641 -8.16 -1.80 -5.41
C GLN A 641 -9.12 -0.63 -5.21
N LEU A 642 -8.67 0.61 -5.42
CA LEU A 642 -9.50 1.80 -5.29
C LEU A 642 -10.33 2.05 -6.55
N SER A 643 -9.77 1.81 -7.75
CA SER A 643 -10.53 1.81 -9.01
C SER A 643 -11.68 0.81 -8.97
N LEU A 644 -11.50 -0.38 -8.37
CA LEU A 644 -12.58 -1.35 -8.20
C LEU A 644 -13.68 -0.85 -7.25
N VAL A 645 -13.35 -0.05 -6.24
CA VAL A 645 -14.36 0.62 -5.38
C VAL A 645 -15.16 1.64 -6.16
N ILE A 646 -14.50 2.49 -6.97
CA ILE A 646 -15.18 3.49 -7.82
C ILE A 646 -16.07 2.80 -8.85
N LEU A 647 -15.54 1.80 -9.57
CA LEU A 647 -16.28 1.02 -10.56
C LEU A 647 -17.48 0.30 -9.93
N SER A 648 -17.40 -0.12 -8.66
CA SER A 648 -18.54 -0.73 -7.96
C SER A 648 -19.67 0.28 -7.68
N VAL A 649 -19.34 1.56 -7.46
CA VAL A 649 -20.34 2.63 -7.34
C VAL A 649 -20.91 2.98 -8.72
N VAL A 650 -20.08 3.11 -9.76
CA VAL A 650 -20.56 3.33 -11.13
C VAL A 650 -21.45 2.17 -11.61
N TYR A 651 -21.10 0.91 -11.29
CA TYR A 651 -21.95 -0.26 -11.54
C TYR A 651 -23.31 -0.14 -10.84
N ALA A 652 -23.31 0.25 -9.56
CA ALA A 652 -24.54 0.42 -8.79
C ALA A 652 -25.46 1.48 -9.41
N PHE A 653 -24.92 2.65 -9.76
CA PHE A 653 -25.68 3.68 -10.48
C PHE A 653 -26.04 3.25 -11.91
N GLY A 654 -25.24 2.43 -12.59
CA GLY A 654 -25.53 1.90 -13.92
C GLY A 654 -26.78 1.03 -13.96
N ILE A 655 -26.92 0.11 -13.00
CA ILE A 655 -28.14 -0.69 -12.83
C ILE A 655 -29.36 0.20 -12.56
N LEU A 656 -29.23 1.20 -11.68
CA LEU A 656 -30.31 2.14 -11.38
C LEU A 656 -30.67 3.03 -12.58
N ALA A 657 -29.69 3.47 -13.36
CA ALA A 657 -29.86 4.28 -14.56
C ALA A 657 -30.58 3.48 -15.66
N GLN A 658 -30.16 2.23 -15.88
CA GLN A 658 -30.78 1.32 -16.84
C GLN A 658 -32.25 1.05 -16.49
N ALA A 659 -32.53 0.73 -15.22
CA ALA A 659 -33.86 0.39 -14.75
C ALA A 659 -34.85 1.57 -14.81
N ASN A 660 -34.40 2.80 -14.53
CA ASN A 660 -35.29 3.97 -14.44
C ASN A 660 -35.37 4.80 -15.74
N TYR A 661 -34.28 4.91 -16.51
CA TYR A 661 -34.20 5.84 -17.65
C TYR A 661 -33.89 5.16 -18.99
N GLY A 662 -33.40 3.92 -18.99
CA GLY A 662 -33.05 3.20 -20.22
C GLY A 662 -34.17 3.12 -21.25
N PRO A 663 -35.35 2.58 -20.90
CA PRO A 663 -36.49 2.51 -21.82
C PRO A 663 -36.96 3.89 -22.29
N LEU A 664 -36.88 4.90 -21.43
CA LEU A 664 -37.35 6.28 -21.71
C LEU A 664 -36.46 6.98 -22.75
N LEU A 665 -35.14 6.87 -22.60
CA LEU A 665 -34.18 7.48 -23.54
C LEU A 665 -34.07 6.68 -24.84
N ALA A 666 -34.25 5.36 -24.80
CA ALA A 666 -34.33 4.53 -26.01
C ALA A 666 -35.56 4.87 -26.88
N SER A 667 -36.71 5.14 -26.24
CA SER A 667 -37.97 5.50 -26.90
C SER A 667 -38.19 7.02 -27.03
N PHE A 668 -37.12 7.82 -27.00
CA PHE A 668 -37.20 9.29 -26.93
C PHE A 668 -38.09 9.89 -28.04
N PRO A 669 -39.17 10.63 -27.70
CA PRO A 669 -40.16 11.06 -28.67
C PRO A 669 -39.62 12.15 -29.59
N SER A 670 -39.85 11.99 -30.91
CA SER A 670 -39.35 12.92 -31.94
C SER A 670 -39.83 14.36 -31.79
N SER A 671 -40.95 14.60 -31.10
CA SER A 671 -41.47 15.94 -30.80
C SER A 671 -40.59 16.75 -29.83
N LEU A 672 -39.84 16.08 -28.92
CA LEU A 672 -38.97 16.74 -27.95
C LEU A 672 -37.53 16.93 -28.46
N LYS A 673 -37.23 16.49 -29.70
CA LYS A 673 -35.89 16.54 -30.30
C LYS A 673 -35.27 17.94 -30.28
N ALA A 674 -36.05 18.96 -30.58
CA ALA A 674 -35.57 20.36 -30.62
C ALA A 674 -35.12 20.86 -29.23
N SER A 675 -35.84 20.46 -28.17
CA SER A 675 -35.53 20.84 -26.79
C SER A 675 -34.32 20.10 -26.21
N ALA A 676 -34.01 18.89 -26.70
CA ALA A 676 -32.89 18.06 -26.25
C ALA A 676 -31.66 18.12 -27.18
N THR A 677 -31.55 19.14 -28.04
CA THR A 677 -30.53 19.23 -29.11
C THR A 677 -29.09 18.85 -28.68
N PRO A 678 -28.54 19.31 -27.53
CA PRO A 678 -27.17 18.97 -27.12
C PRO A 678 -26.94 17.47 -26.88
N TRP A 679 -27.90 16.76 -26.28
CA TRP A 679 -27.81 15.31 -26.09
C TRP A 679 -28.21 14.56 -27.37
N TYR A 680 -29.23 15.02 -28.10
CA TYR A 680 -29.76 14.32 -29.27
C TYR A 680 -28.71 14.17 -30.38
N ALA A 681 -27.77 15.12 -30.51
CA ALA A 681 -26.62 15.04 -31.41
C ALA A 681 -25.67 13.86 -31.12
N HIS A 682 -25.67 13.34 -29.89
CA HIS A 682 -24.82 12.26 -29.40
C HIS A 682 -25.62 11.06 -28.87
N LYS A 683 -26.92 10.98 -29.17
CA LYS A 683 -27.85 9.97 -28.65
C LYS A 683 -27.48 8.52 -28.96
N GLU A 684 -26.61 8.27 -29.93
CA GLU A 684 -26.17 6.93 -30.33
C GLU A 684 -25.02 6.42 -29.46
N VAL A 685 -24.32 7.32 -28.77
CA VAL A 685 -23.24 7.01 -27.82
C VAL A 685 -23.76 7.06 -26.37
N PHE A 686 -24.59 8.05 -26.05
CA PHE A 686 -25.05 8.31 -24.68
C PHE A 686 -26.45 7.75 -24.41
N GLN A 687 -26.56 6.43 -24.38
CA GLN A 687 -27.78 5.69 -24.08
C GLN A 687 -27.72 5.01 -22.71
N LEU A 688 -28.89 4.75 -22.13
CA LEU A 688 -29.05 4.01 -20.87
C LEU A 688 -29.80 2.68 -21.06
N ASP A 689 -29.92 2.19 -22.28
CA ASP A 689 -30.69 1.00 -22.68
C ASP A 689 -30.00 -0.31 -22.23
N THR A 690 -28.73 -0.47 -22.57
CA THR A 690 -27.88 -1.60 -22.19
C THR A 690 -26.95 -1.21 -21.05
N PHE A 691 -26.57 -2.18 -20.21
CA PHE A 691 -25.63 -1.94 -19.12
C PHE A 691 -24.27 -1.41 -19.60
N GLY A 692 -23.81 -1.82 -20.79
CA GLY A 692 -22.59 -1.29 -21.42
C GLY A 692 -22.70 0.20 -21.73
N ASN A 693 -23.79 0.61 -22.39
CA ASN A 693 -24.05 2.02 -22.69
C ASN A 693 -24.25 2.85 -21.41
N CYS A 694 -24.88 2.28 -20.36
CA CYS A 694 -24.96 2.92 -19.05
C CYS A 694 -23.60 3.21 -18.44
N LEU A 695 -22.64 2.27 -18.50
CA LEU A 695 -21.30 2.48 -17.96
C LEU A 695 -20.54 3.58 -18.70
N VAL A 696 -20.69 3.68 -20.03
CA VAL A 696 -20.09 4.75 -20.84
C VAL A 696 -20.75 6.09 -20.49
N THR A 697 -22.08 6.17 -20.53
CA THR A 697 -22.84 7.40 -20.25
C THR A 697 -22.56 7.93 -18.83
N LEU A 698 -22.48 7.06 -17.82
CA LEU A 698 -22.14 7.48 -16.45
C LEU A 698 -20.65 7.81 -16.26
N PHE A 699 -19.74 7.18 -17.00
CA PHE A 699 -18.34 7.61 -17.03
C PHE A 699 -18.22 9.03 -17.58
N GLU A 700 -18.95 9.32 -18.66
CA GLU A 700 -19.01 10.65 -19.26
C GLU A 700 -19.71 11.65 -18.35
N GLU A 701 -20.78 11.29 -17.63
CA GLU A 701 -21.39 12.15 -16.60
C GLU A 701 -20.42 12.47 -15.44
N ALA A 702 -19.54 11.53 -15.09
CA ALA A 702 -18.51 11.75 -14.08
C ALA A 702 -17.35 12.64 -14.56
N MET A 703 -17.07 12.68 -15.86
CA MET A 703 -15.86 13.31 -16.43
C MET A 703 -16.12 14.55 -17.30
N LEU A 704 -17.21 14.59 -18.07
CA LEU A 704 -17.54 15.69 -18.97
C LEU A 704 -17.98 16.93 -18.21
N ALA A 705 -17.61 18.06 -18.80
CA ALA A 705 -17.97 19.37 -18.29
C ALA A 705 -19.36 19.85 -18.76
N GLY A 706 -20.06 19.07 -19.61
CA GLY A 706 -21.44 19.31 -20.10
C GLY A 706 -22.42 18.16 -19.79
N TRP A 707 -22.19 17.47 -18.67
CA TRP A 707 -22.93 16.28 -18.24
C TRP A 707 -24.45 16.49 -18.09
N ASN A 708 -24.88 17.73 -17.84
CA ASN A 708 -26.29 18.08 -17.63
C ASN A 708 -27.16 17.76 -18.85
N SER A 709 -26.60 17.74 -20.06
CA SER A 709 -27.34 17.41 -21.30
C SER A 709 -28.10 16.08 -21.22
N ILE A 710 -27.54 15.06 -20.57
CA ILE A 710 -28.18 13.74 -20.37
C ILE A 710 -29.32 13.84 -19.33
N MET A 711 -29.08 14.56 -18.23
CA MET A 711 -30.07 14.83 -17.19
C MET A 711 -31.26 15.62 -17.74
N ASP A 712 -31.00 16.67 -18.52
CA ASP A 712 -31.99 17.53 -19.15
C ASP A 712 -32.87 16.72 -20.13
N ALA A 713 -32.25 15.85 -20.95
CA ALA A 713 -32.98 14.94 -21.84
C ALA A 713 -33.88 13.96 -21.07
N ALA A 714 -33.39 13.37 -19.98
CA ALA A 714 -34.20 12.51 -19.11
C ALA A 714 -35.34 13.28 -18.44
N TYR A 715 -35.08 14.50 -17.95
CA TYR A 715 -36.06 15.36 -17.29
C TYR A 715 -37.16 15.86 -18.25
N LEU A 716 -36.85 16.14 -19.52
CA LEU A 716 -37.84 16.52 -20.53
C LEU A 716 -38.94 15.44 -20.73
N ILE A 717 -38.58 14.16 -20.59
CA ILE A 717 -39.54 13.05 -20.63
C ILE A 717 -40.24 12.85 -19.28
N THR A 718 -39.47 12.72 -18.19
CA THR A 718 -40.03 12.33 -16.88
C THR A 718 -40.77 13.45 -16.17
N LYS A 719 -40.36 14.70 -16.39
CA LYS A 719 -40.80 15.91 -15.67
C LYS A 719 -40.79 15.75 -14.15
N SER A 720 -39.91 14.90 -13.63
CA SER A 720 -39.87 14.50 -12.22
C SER A 720 -38.64 15.07 -11.51
N PRO A 721 -38.80 15.72 -10.34
CA PRO A 721 -37.67 16.15 -9.51
C PRO A 721 -36.73 15.01 -9.12
N ASN A 722 -37.23 13.77 -9.06
CA ASN A 722 -36.44 12.57 -8.75
C ASN A 722 -35.32 12.33 -9.78
N THR A 723 -35.53 12.74 -11.03
CA THR A 723 -34.51 12.69 -12.09
C THR A 723 -33.34 13.61 -11.73
N LEU A 724 -33.62 14.87 -11.41
CA LEU A 724 -32.59 15.82 -11.00
C LEU A 724 -31.82 15.32 -9.76
N ILE A 725 -32.54 14.80 -8.75
CA ILE A 725 -31.94 14.22 -7.54
C ILE A 725 -30.99 13.06 -7.88
N PHE A 726 -31.36 12.16 -8.80
CA PHE A 726 -30.52 11.04 -9.21
C PHE A 726 -29.18 11.49 -9.81
N PHE A 727 -29.25 12.32 -10.86
CA PHE A 727 -28.08 12.80 -11.60
C PHE A 727 -27.17 13.66 -10.69
N PHE A 728 -27.72 14.61 -9.92
CA PHE A 728 -26.91 15.36 -8.95
C PHE A 728 -26.31 14.48 -7.84
N THR A 729 -27.01 13.43 -7.37
CA THR A 729 -26.46 12.51 -6.37
C THR A 729 -25.28 11.71 -6.93
N PHE A 730 -25.37 11.22 -8.17
CA PHE A 730 -24.24 10.57 -8.85
C PHE A 730 -23.07 11.54 -9.03
N ARG A 731 -23.33 12.72 -9.62
CA ARG A 731 -22.35 13.76 -9.90
C ARG A 731 -21.59 14.19 -8.65
N ILE A 732 -22.28 14.46 -7.54
CA ILE A 732 -21.66 14.83 -6.26
C ILE A 732 -20.86 13.65 -5.67
N THR A 733 -21.40 12.43 -5.73
CA THR A 733 -20.70 11.23 -5.23
C THR A 733 -19.40 10.98 -5.98
N MET A 734 -19.38 11.11 -7.31
CA MET A 734 -18.18 10.92 -8.12
C MET A 734 -17.21 12.10 -8.01
N SER A 735 -17.67 13.32 -8.26
CA SER A 735 -16.82 14.52 -8.40
C SER A 735 -16.34 15.09 -7.07
N ASN A 736 -17.17 15.09 -6.01
CA ASN A 736 -16.84 15.73 -4.73
C ASN A 736 -16.36 14.75 -3.66
N ILE A 737 -16.58 13.44 -3.82
CA ILE A 737 -16.18 12.42 -2.83
C ILE A 737 -15.16 11.43 -3.42
N LEU A 738 -15.55 10.65 -4.43
CA LEU A 738 -14.74 9.49 -4.86
C LEU A 738 -13.47 9.87 -5.64
N LEU A 739 -13.57 10.75 -6.65
CA LEU A 739 -12.41 11.21 -7.41
C LEU A 739 -11.40 12.00 -6.54
N PRO A 740 -11.81 12.89 -5.62
CA PRO A 740 -10.93 13.51 -4.64
C PRO A 740 -10.15 12.51 -3.77
N ILE A 741 -10.82 11.48 -3.25
CA ILE A 741 -10.17 10.41 -2.47
C ILE A 741 -9.18 9.63 -3.35
N PHE A 742 -9.53 9.37 -4.62
CA PHE A 742 -8.66 8.70 -5.59
C PHE A 742 -7.38 9.48 -5.88
N VAL A 743 -7.50 10.76 -6.22
CA VAL A 743 -6.35 11.63 -6.53
C VAL A 743 -5.45 11.78 -5.31
N GLY A 744 -6.04 12.07 -4.14
CA GLY A 744 -5.26 12.19 -2.89
C GLY A 744 -4.53 10.89 -2.51
N PHE A 745 -5.17 9.74 -2.71
CA PHE A 745 -4.53 8.43 -2.51
C PHE A 745 -3.40 8.17 -3.51
N LEU A 746 -3.59 8.50 -4.78
CA LEU A 746 -2.60 8.30 -5.84
C LEU A 746 -1.36 9.15 -5.54
N VAL A 747 -1.51 10.45 -5.28
CA VAL A 747 -0.41 11.37 -4.97
C VAL A 747 0.39 10.90 -3.75
N GLU A 748 -0.28 10.51 -2.67
CA GLU A 748 0.38 10.01 -1.46
C GLU A 748 1.08 8.67 -1.69
N SER A 749 0.40 7.71 -2.34
CA SER A 749 0.96 6.39 -2.64
C SER A 749 2.19 6.52 -3.52
N PHE A 750 2.16 7.42 -4.51
CA PHE A 750 3.26 7.72 -5.40
C PHE A 750 4.44 8.35 -4.64
N SER A 751 4.20 9.49 -3.97
CA SER A 751 5.23 10.23 -3.22
C SER A 751 5.93 9.38 -2.15
N SER A 752 5.16 8.60 -1.38
CA SER A 752 5.69 7.68 -0.39
C SER A 752 6.51 6.53 -1.00
N ASN A 753 6.07 5.98 -2.14
CA ASN A 753 6.74 4.81 -2.72
C ASN A 753 7.88 5.16 -3.67
N GLN A 754 8.07 6.43 -4.05
CA GLN A 754 9.14 6.87 -4.94
C GLN A 754 10.55 6.60 -4.35
N LYS A 755 10.89 7.18 -3.19
CA LYS A 755 12.20 6.94 -2.55
C LYS A 755 12.54 5.45 -2.35
N PRO A 756 11.66 4.61 -1.77
CA PRO A 756 11.93 3.19 -1.61
C PRO A 756 11.77 2.37 -2.91
N ALA A 757 11.34 2.98 -4.02
CA ALA A 757 11.40 2.41 -5.36
C ALA A 757 12.78 2.63 -5.97
N GLU A 758 13.23 3.88 -6.00
CA GLU A 758 14.54 4.31 -6.48
C GLU A 758 15.68 3.56 -5.77
N ALA A 759 15.58 3.38 -4.46
CA ALA A 759 16.54 2.59 -3.67
C ALA A 759 16.54 1.09 -4.02
N GLU A 760 15.38 0.50 -4.33
CA GLU A 760 15.25 -0.91 -4.69
C GLU A 760 15.75 -1.18 -6.12
N GLU A 761 15.55 -0.23 -7.03
CA GLU A 761 16.11 -0.25 -8.38
C GLU A 761 17.65 -0.12 -8.37
N ALA A 762 18.18 0.87 -7.64
CA ALA A 762 19.62 1.05 -7.47
C ALA A 762 20.30 -0.21 -6.90
N LEU A 763 19.66 -0.87 -5.92
CA LEU A 763 20.11 -2.14 -5.36
C LEU A 763 20.08 -3.29 -6.39
N ASN A 764 19.01 -3.39 -7.19
CA ASN A 764 18.90 -4.39 -8.24
C ASN A 764 20.00 -4.20 -9.30
N ASN A 765 20.26 -2.96 -9.71
CA ASN A 765 21.33 -2.63 -10.64
C ASN A 765 22.73 -2.99 -10.06
N ALA A 766 22.98 -2.65 -8.80
CA ALA A 766 24.21 -3.02 -8.07
C ALA A 766 24.39 -4.54 -7.87
N THR A 767 23.29 -5.29 -7.72
CA THR A 767 23.32 -6.76 -7.62
C THR A 767 23.57 -7.42 -8.99
N THR A 768 23.20 -6.75 -10.08
CA THR A 768 23.45 -7.21 -11.47
C THR A 768 24.89 -6.92 -11.92
N THR A 769 25.57 -5.92 -11.35
CA THR A 769 27.03 -5.75 -11.47
C THR A 769 27.77 -6.82 -10.65
N VAL A 770 27.97 -7.98 -11.28
CA VAL A 770 28.64 -9.16 -10.71
C VAL A 770 30.01 -8.81 -10.14
N LEU A 771 30.19 -8.96 -8.82
CA LEU A 771 31.50 -8.94 -8.17
C LEU A 771 32.48 -9.90 -8.88
N PRO A 772 33.75 -9.50 -9.11
CA PRO A 772 34.74 -10.41 -9.67
C PRO A 772 34.89 -11.61 -8.75
N ALA A 773 34.74 -12.81 -9.31
CA ALA A 773 34.93 -14.06 -8.57
C ALA A 773 36.43 -14.23 -8.29
N SER A 774 36.89 -13.70 -7.15
CA SER A 774 38.20 -14.02 -6.61
C SER A 774 38.27 -15.50 -6.25
N THR A 775 39.47 -16.04 -6.35
CA THR A 775 39.76 -17.46 -6.29
C THR A 775 39.51 -18.07 -4.91
N MET A 776 38.99 -19.31 -4.90
CA MET A 776 39.08 -20.36 -3.87
C MET A 776 37.79 -20.85 -3.16
N GLU A 777 37.79 -22.19 -3.03
CA GLU A 777 37.01 -23.08 -2.15
C GLU A 777 35.51 -23.36 -2.37
N LYS A 778 35.12 -24.56 -1.87
CA LYS A 778 33.86 -25.27 -2.11
C LYS A 778 32.71 -24.69 -1.26
N ARG A 779 32.34 -23.43 -1.48
CA ARG A 779 31.22 -22.80 -0.75
C ARG A 779 29.87 -22.99 -1.45
N VAL A 780 28.85 -23.37 -0.68
CA VAL A 780 27.45 -23.43 -1.13
C VAL A 780 26.79 -22.12 -0.73
N ASN A 781 26.70 -21.19 -1.68
CA ASN A 781 26.11 -19.88 -1.44
C ASN A 781 24.58 -19.99 -1.53
N TYR A 782 23.91 -19.66 -0.43
CA TYR A 782 22.46 -19.52 -0.36
C TYR A 782 22.10 -18.06 -0.58
N LYS A 783 21.35 -17.77 -1.66
CA LYS A 783 20.76 -16.45 -1.88
C LYS A 783 19.35 -16.45 -1.29
N MET A 784 19.10 -15.56 -0.34
CA MET A 784 17.76 -15.30 0.17
C MET A 784 17.22 -14.04 -0.52
N SER A 785 16.04 -14.16 -1.12
CA SER A 785 15.37 -13.03 -1.78
C SER A 785 13.98 -12.78 -1.20
N PHE A 786 13.64 -11.51 -1.00
CA PHE A 786 12.38 -11.07 -0.41
C PHE A 786 11.59 -10.21 -1.39
N GLN A 787 10.37 -10.61 -1.71
CA GLN A 787 9.47 -9.84 -2.56
C GLN A 787 8.41 -9.13 -1.70
N ARG A 788 8.46 -7.79 -1.67
CA ARG A 788 7.53 -6.95 -0.89
C ARG A 788 6.07 -7.17 -1.32
N ARG A 789 5.15 -7.28 -0.34
CA ARG A 789 3.71 -7.42 -0.57
C ARG A 789 3.05 -6.05 -0.77
N THR A 790 1.83 -6.05 -1.31
CA THR A 790 0.97 -4.85 -1.36
C THR A 790 0.66 -4.27 0.03
N SER A 791 0.70 -5.08 1.09
CA SER A 791 0.64 -4.63 2.49
C SER A 791 1.86 -3.82 2.91
N ASP A 792 3.00 -4.07 2.30
CA ASP A 792 4.29 -3.50 2.69
C ASP A 792 4.50 -2.19 1.90
N VAL A 793 4.03 -2.16 0.64
CA VAL A 793 3.79 -0.93 -0.14
C VAL A 793 2.79 -0.01 0.60
N GLN A 794 1.70 -0.56 1.16
CA GLN A 794 0.79 0.18 2.04
C GLN A 794 1.44 0.59 3.37
N SER A 795 2.44 -0.15 3.89
CA SER A 795 3.15 0.24 5.11
C SER A 795 4.20 1.32 4.86
N ALA A 796 4.71 1.44 3.63
CA ALA A 796 5.60 2.53 3.23
C ALA A 796 4.87 3.89 3.25
N MET A 797 3.56 3.90 3.00
CA MET A 797 2.67 5.08 3.08
C MET A 797 2.65 5.74 4.47
N PHE A 798 3.10 5.03 5.51
CA PHE A 798 3.08 5.52 6.89
C PHE A 798 4.48 5.42 7.49
N ASP A 799 5.11 6.58 7.64
CA ASP A 799 6.38 6.72 8.33
C ASP A 799 6.17 6.80 9.85
N PHE A 800 6.26 5.64 10.50
CA PHE A 800 6.13 5.52 11.94
C PHE A 800 7.32 6.11 12.72
N SER A 801 8.45 6.36 12.07
CA SER A 801 9.62 6.97 12.73
C SER A 801 9.33 8.40 13.19
N HIS A 802 8.61 9.18 12.36
CA HIS A 802 8.24 10.56 12.66
C HIS A 802 7.23 10.69 13.82
N GLN A 803 6.30 9.74 13.96
CA GLN A 803 5.39 9.72 15.11
C GLN A 803 6.12 9.31 16.39
N LYS A 804 7.00 8.31 16.34
CA LYS A 804 7.82 7.93 17.51
C LYS A 804 8.78 9.05 17.91
N ALA A 805 9.38 9.76 16.96
CA ALA A 805 10.22 10.93 17.25
C ALA A 805 9.42 12.01 18.00
N LYS A 806 8.19 12.34 17.57
CA LYS A 806 7.32 13.27 18.30
C LYS A 806 6.83 12.74 19.65
N ALA A 807 6.44 11.47 19.73
CA ALA A 807 5.93 10.87 20.96
C ALA A 807 7.04 10.76 22.02
N ASN A 808 8.20 10.21 21.67
CA ASN A 808 9.35 10.09 22.57
C ASN A 808 9.91 11.46 22.99
N HIS A 809 9.87 12.47 22.10
CA HIS A 809 10.25 13.84 22.46
C HIS A 809 9.24 14.47 23.43
N ALA A 810 7.94 14.20 23.29
CA ALA A 810 6.92 14.68 24.23
C ALA A 810 7.01 13.98 25.59
N THR A 811 7.07 12.64 25.63
CA THR A 811 7.18 11.88 26.89
C THR A 811 8.52 12.06 27.59
N GLY A 812 9.60 12.27 26.83
CA GLY A 812 10.92 12.60 27.36
C GLY A 812 10.96 13.97 28.04
N LEU A 813 10.31 14.99 27.46
CA LEU A 813 10.13 16.28 28.13
C LEU A 813 9.29 16.14 29.40
N ASP A 814 8.12 15.49 29.34
CA ASP A 814 7.24 15.27 30.50
C ASP A 814 7.96 14.57 31.66
N GLN A 815 8.78 13.54 31.38
CA GLN A 815 9.58 12.86 32.41
C GLN A 815 10.73 13.73 32.94
N TYR A 816 11.36 14.53 32.09
CA TYR A 816 12.43 15.45 32.50
C TYR A 816 11.87 16.56 33.41
N GLU A 817 10.74 17.19 33.03
CA GLU A 817 10.09 18.23 33.82
C GLU A 817 9.65 17.72 35.20
N ARG A 818 9.07 16.51 35.29
CA ARG A 818 8.75 15.88 36.58
C ARG A 818 9.98 15.65 37.45
N LYS A 819 11.08 15.14 36.89
CA LYS A 819 12.34 14.96 37.64
C LYS A 819 12.95 16.29 38.09
N VAL A 820 12.83 17.35 37.30
CA VAL A 820 13.29 18.69 37.68
C VAL A 820 12.42 19.26 38.81
N GLN A 821 11.10 19.06 38.79
CA GLN A 821 10.22 19.44 39.90
C GLN A 821 10.54 18.65 41.17
N GLU A 822 10.77 17.34 41.06
CA GLU A 822 11.15 16.47 42.18
C GLU A 822 12.50 16.89 42.80
N LEU A 823 13.52 17.16 41.97
CA LEU A 823 14.80 17.71 42.46
C LEU A 823 14.62 19.06 43.15
N ASN A 824 13.80 19.96 42.60
CA ASN A 824 13.56 21.28 43.20
C ASN A 824 12.89 21.16 44.58
N LEU A 825 11.95 20.23 44.77
CA LEU A 825 11.35 19.94 46.07
C LEU A 825 12.38 19.38 47.07
N ILE A 826 13.25 18.47 46.62
CA ILE A 826 14.35 17.92 47.45
C ILE A 826 15.33 19.03 47.86
N VAL A 827 15.69 19.93 46.94
CA VAL A 827 16.58 21.08 47.21
C VAL A 827 15.92 22.05 48.19
N GLN A 828 14.61 22.32 48.06
CA GLN A 828 13.88 23.15 49.02
C GLN A 828 13.85 22.51 50.42
N ALA A 829 13.57 21.21 50.52
CA ALA A 829 13.59 20.48 51.78
C ALA A 829 14.99 20.52 52.44
N LYS A 830 16.05 20.25 51.66
CA LYS A 830 17.44 20.33 52.15
C LYS A 830 17.84 21.75 52.56
N ASN A 831 17.35 22.78 51.88
CA ASN A 831 17.59 24.17 52.29
C ASN A 831 16.84 24.54 53.59
N MET A 832 15.66 23.97 53.86
CA MET A 832 14.97 24.13 55.15
C MET A 832 15.73 23.40 56.28
N GLU A 833 16.17 22.16 56.07
CA GLU A 833 17.04 21.45 57.04
C GLU A 833 18.32 22.25 57.32
N LEU A 834 18.98 22.78 56.28
CA LEU A 834 20.20 23.58 56.42
C LEU A 834 19.95 24.90 57.18
N MET A 835 18.80 25.53 57.00
CA MET A 835 18.40 26.69 57.81
C MET A 835 18.14 26.33 59.27
N GLN A 836 17.49 25.18 59.55
CA GLN A 836 17.30 24.69 60.91
C GLN A 836 18.64 24.38 61.60
N LEU A 837 19.56 23.70 60.91
CA LEU A 837 20.92 23.44 61.39
C LEU A 837 21.70 24.74 61.65
N ARG A 838 21.60 25.74 60.77
CA ARG A 838 22.21 27.07 60.99
C ARG A 838 21.61 27.79 62.20
N ALA A 839 20.29 27.72 62.40
CA ALA A 839 19.63 28.29 63.57
C ALA A 839 20.06 27.59 64.87
N GLN A 840 20.22 26.27 64.86
CA GLN A 840 20.77 25.50 65.99
C GLN A 840 22.22 25.89 66.28
N VAL A 841 23.08 26.02 65.25
CA VAL A 841 24.48 26.45 65.43
C VAL A 841 24.57 27.88 65.97
N LEU A 842 23.73 28.81 65.49
CA LEU A 842 23.67 30.18 66.04
C LEU A 842 23.21 30.18 67.50
N ALA A 843 22.18 29.41 67.86
CA ALA A 843 21.74 29.28 69.25
C ALA A 843 22.82 28.67 70.16
N LEU A 844 23.61 27.71 69.64
CA LEU A 844 24.77 27.15 70.34
C LEU A 844 25.93 28.15 70.46
N GLN A 845 26.16 29.00 69.46
CA GLN A 845 27.17 30.07 69.52
C GLN A 845 26.77 31.20 70.47
N GLU A 846 25.49 31.58 70.53
CA GLU A 846 24.97 32.52 71.52
C GLU A 846 25.10 31.95 72.94
N ALA A 847 24.73 30.67 73.15
CA ALA A 847 24.94 29.99 74.42
C ALA A 847 26.43 29.90 74.81
N ALA A 848 27.33 29.65 73.85
CA ALA A 848 28.77 29.63 74.08
C ALA A 848 29.33 31.01 74.44
N ASN A 849 28.92 32.07 73.73
CA ASN A 849 29.37 33.45 73.98
C ASN A 849 28.90 34.01 75.34
N VAL A 850 27.83 33.45 75.93
CA VAL A 850 27.41 33.77 77.31
C VAL A 850 28.30 33.08 78.37
N SER A 851 29.16 32.13 77.98
CA SER A 851 29.89 31.24 78.89
C SER A 851 31.43 31.41 78.96
N ALA A 852 32.02 32.35 78.22
CA ALA A 852 33.47 32.55 78.17
C ALA A 852 33.91 33.94 78.72
N PRO A 853 34.74 34.01 79.79
CA PRO A 853 35.21 35.27 80.35
C PRO A 853 36.42 35.87 79.62
N ASN A 854 36.53 37.19 79.62
CA ASN A 854 37.65 37.96 79.04
C ASN A 854 38.99 37.72 79.76
N SER A 855 40.06 37.44 79.02
CA SER A 855 41.44 37.68 79.49
C SER A 855 42.46 37.99 78.38
N THR A 856 42.89 39.25 78.34
CA THR A 856 44.29 39.74 78.14
C THR A 856 45.13 39.37 76.90
N ASN A 857 45.44 40.41 76.11
CA ASN A 857 46.74 40.86 75.58
C ASN A 857 47.89 39.86 75.32
N VAL A 858 48.53 39.98 74.14
CA VAL A 858 49.97 40.31 73.92
C VAL A 858 50.25 40.59 72.42
N GLN A 859 51.22 41.46 72.12
CA GLN A 859 51.76 41.89 70.80
C GLN A 859 53.20 41.36 70.62
N PRO A 860 53.94 41.57 69.48
CA PRO A 860 53.60 41.60 68.05
C PRO A 860 54.65 40.85 67.16
N SER A 861 54.72 41.19 65.85
CA SER A 861 55.85 41.09 64.88
C SER A 861 56.24 39.75 64.19
N ASP A 862 55.95 39.72 62.88
CA ASP A 862 56.82 39.41 61.72
C ASP A 862 57.86 38.26 61.74
N THR A 863 57.68 37.26 60.86
CA THR A 863 58.49 37.15 59.61
C THR A 863 58.03 36.05 58.63
N SER A 864 57.90 36.43 57.35
CA SER A 864 58.06 35.65 56.10
C SER A 864 57.75 34.13 56.03
N ALA A 865 56.75 33.73 55.24
CA ALA A 865 56.91 33.32 53.82
C ALA A 865 55.78 32.38 53.32
N GLY A 866 55.27 32.61 52.09
CA GLY A 866 54.47 31.63 51.33
C GLY A 866 53.03 32.06 51.01
N GLU A 867 52.79 32.46 49.77
CA GLU A 867 51.46 32.75 49.22
C GLU A 867 50.65 31.47 48.93
N VAL A 868 49.31 31.52 49.06
CA VAL A 868 48.34 31.64 47.94
C VAL A 868 46.92 31.60 48.52
N THR A 869 46.05 32.51 48.06
CA THR A 869 44.67 32.71 48.55
C THR A 869 43.62 31.93 47.74
N PRO A 870 42.41 31.74 48.34
CA PRO A 870 41.19 32.19 47.66
C PRO A 870 40.19 32.92 48.60
N PRO A 871 39.32 33.81 48.10
CA PRO A 871 38.25 34.42 48.90
C PRO A 871 36.88 33.75 48.71
N LEU A 872 36.06 33.76 49.77
CA LEU A 872 34.68 33.26 49.78
C LEU A 872 33.64 34.26 49.26
N SER A 873 32.50 33.70 48.86
CA SER A 873 31.21 34.35 48.63
C SER A 873 30.54 34.92 49.88
N THR A 874 29.65 35.90 49.71
CA THR A 874 28.43 36.06 50.54
C THR A 874 27.20 36.37 49.70
N VAL A 875 26.02 36.09 50.25
CA VAL A 875 24.71 36.07 49.58
C VAL A 875 23.70 36.88 50.40
N SER A 876 22.81 37.62 49.74
CA SER A 876 21.47 37.94 50.27
C SER A 876 20.48 38.31 49.15
N THR A 877 19.18 38.25 49.49
CA THR A 877 18.03 38.02 48.58
C THR A 877 17.16 39.30 48.37
N PRO A 878 15.86 39.21 47.99
CA PRO A 878 15.27 39.39 46.66
C PRO A 878 14.48 40.74 46.55
N PRO A 879 13.70 41.11 45.48
CA PRO A 879 12.35 40.55 45.21
C PRO A 879 11.77 40.67 43.76
N SER A 880 10.52 40.19 43.59
CA SER A 880 9.41 40.70 42.75
C SER A 880 9.54 41.08 41.24
N SER A 881 8.81 40.32 40.41
CA SER A 881 7.93 40.72 39.29
C SER A 881 8.09 42.09 38.57
N THR A 882 8.27 42.09 37.25
CA THR A 882 7.29 42.48 36.19
C THR A 882 7.91 42.46 34.77
N ALA A 883 7.06 42.55 33.73
CA ALA A 883 7.25 42.97 32.31
C ALA A 883 8.66 43.47 31.84
N SER A 884 9.10 43.32 30.58
CA SER A 884 8.49 42.81 29.33
C SER A 884 9.53 42.73 28.18
N THR A 885 9.09 42.28 26.99
CA THR A 885 9.57 42.65 25.63
C THR A 885 10.90 42.09 25.06
N GLN A 886 10.78 41.58 23.82
CA GLN A 886 11.81 41.37 22.77
C GLN A 886 12.92 40.34 23.10
N LYS A 887 13.23 39.36 22.23
CA LYS A 887 13.16 39.31 20.75
C LYS A 887 12.64 37.96 20.24
#